data_AF-A0AAU5SFG1-F1
#
_entry.id   AF-A0AAU5SFG1-F1
#
_cell.length_a   1.000
_cell.length_b   1.000
_cell.length_c   1.000
_cell.angle_alpha   90.00
_cell.angle_beta   90.00
_cell.angle_gamma   90.00
#
_symmetry.space_group_name_H-M   'P 1'
#
loop_
_entity.id
_entity.type
_entity.pdbx_description
1 polymer ?
#
loop_
_entity_poly.entity_id
_entity_poly.type
_entity_poly.pdbx_seq_one_letter_code
_entity_poly.pdbx_strand_id
1 'polypeptide(L)'
;MTGFSRRVFLRATGVGSAALALPLAGAVGRASASSAAPSRPAVLRGTVNASGTWQVTASALGWTFSGSLGSAATGIATRSGSDALGGYTETTFTFRSGARKGGIRVYDGASAVVFTDTYVTAAANAGPFPTFTGYPRLAHQLSHRDCFGRAQFNTFEGASDSPWVFFDDAGDTFVVSAANHFQEAQTSQGADGSIAAGVLGSIGTLPAGYSRQTVLSVKAGVGAAYRAWGSAVRTLAGKSVPASDTGVVLSTLGYWTDNGADYYYTFDQAKGYTGTLLAVRDEWAAQNIPMGYMQLDSWWYPKGPDGKWDDLPDGTSLYEADQELFPDGLAAFQQELGMPLVTHARWMDQSSPYHGQYRFSDNVVIDPAYWQSVMAYLREGGVVVYEQDWLCNNAKPAENLTDADAFFDNMAHQAAENGMDLQYCMALPRDYLQSVRYQNLTTIRVSDDRFDRPKWDEFLYDSQFAGALGIWPWADVFLSGEIDNLLLANLSAGPVGVGDALGKVDAGHLRQVARADGIIVKPDTPIVPTDATYVAEAAGKLPPMVAATHVQHAGGLGYGYVFAYARQTPTPQQLYQAEDATLSGAVVGSDEDGYTGTGYADYQNAAGDYVQWTVQAAAAGTYTLQFRYANASFTDRPLAISVNGGASRALSFPSTEWWTNWTVVGLTVTLAKGANTVRATATGASGGNIDWLGVTPGTIPTGPVQTASFTLAELGISTAAYAYDYYAGTGALISAGGKVSSTVTSGTYWVVAPVGRSGIAFLGDAGKFVAHGDKRIPHLSDDGSVHTTVAFAAGEGPVTLHGHASRKPTATATTGSVGTVTYTASTGIFTVTVTAGAGNQAVVTLAP
;
A
#
# COMPACT_ATOMS: atom_id res chain seq x y z
N MET A 1 12.29 -27.76 66.46
CA MET A 1 12.46 -29.11 67.06
C MET A 1 12.74 -30.04 65.90
N THR A 2 13.88 -30.71 65.69
CA THR A 2 15.12 -31.01 66.42
C THR A 2 16.13 -31.41 65.32
N GLY A 3 17.29 -30.77 65.15
CA GLY A 3 18.59 -31.18 65.73
C GLY A 3 19.13 -32.46 65.08
N PHE A 4 20.26 -32.46 64.36
CA PHE A 4 21.58 -32.54 64.96
C PHE A 4 22.71 -31.99 64.05
N SER A 5 23.81 -31.56 64.69
CA SER A 5 24.90 -30.76 64.14
C SER A 5 26.29 -31.40 64.30
N ARG A 6 27.29 -30.70 63.71
CA ARG A 6 28.73 -30.61 64.04
C ARG A 6 29.65 -31.73 63.55
N ARG A 7 30.64 -31.36 62.73
CA ARG A 7 31.94 -30.84 63.20
C ARG A 7 32.71 -30.10 62.09
N VAL A 8 33.44 -29.08 62.54
CA VAL A 8 34.17 -28.02 61.84
C VAL A 8 35.63 -28.03 62.34
N PHE A 9 36.52 -27.33 61.61
CA PHE A 9 37.83 -26.71 61.98
C PHE A 9 39.07 -27.43 61.37
N LEU A 10 40.06 -26.77 60.74
CA LEU A 10 40.57 -25.39 60.93
C LEU A 10 41.16 -24.71 59.66
N ARG A 11 41.01 -23.38 59.68
CA ARG A 11 41.49 -22.24 58.86
C ARG A 11 42.93 -22.24 58.32
N ALA A 12 43.15 -21.60 57.16
CA ALA A 12 43.79 -20.26 57.06
C ALA A 12 43.63 -19.63 55.65
N THR A 13 43.01 -18.42 55.62
CA THR A 13 43.23 -17.22 54.75
C THR A 13 43.80 -17.40 53.33
N GLY A 14 43.28 -16.82 52.25
CA GLY A 14 42.27 -15.76 52.03
C GLY A 14 42.42 -15.21 50.59
N VAL A 15 41.34 -14.60 50.07
CA VAL A 15 41.20 -13.83 48.81
C VAL A 15 41.26 -14.67 47.51
N GLY A 16 40.23 -14.82 46.67
CA GLY A 16 38.83 -14.40 46.58
C GLY A 16 38.30 -14.98 45.25
N SER A 17 37.30 -15.85 45.31
CA SER A 17 37.01 -16.89 44.31
C SER A 17 36.17 -16.43 43.11
N ALA A 18 36.45 -17.07 41.97
CA ALA A 18 35.57 -17.24 40.84
C ALA A 18 34.22 -17.86 41.23
N ALA A 19 33.14 -17.35 40.64
CA ALA A 19 31.86 -18.03 40.55
C ALA A 19 31.59 -18.34 39.06
N LEU A 20 31.54 -19.63 38.74
CA LEU A 20 31.05 -20.15 37.48
C LEU A 20 29.57 -19.78 37.32
N ALA A 21 29.27 -19.04 36.26
CA ALA A 21 27.94 -18.95 35.70
C ALA A 21 27.68 -20.14 34.78
N LEU A 22 26.57 -20.84 35.03
CA LEU A 22 26.01 -21.86 34.13
C LEU A 22 25.58 -21.21 32.80
N PRO A 23 25.88 -21.82 31.64
CA PRO A 23 25.43 -21.30 30.36
C PRO A 23 23.97 -21.71 30.09
N LEU A 24 23.10 -20.71 29.92
CA LEU A 24 21.83 -20.84 29.22
C LEU A 24 22.12 -21.18 27.76
N ALA A 25 21.75 -22.39 27.35
CA ALA A 25 21.80 -22.81 25.96
C ALA A 25 20.75 -22.03 25.15
N GLY A 26 21.24 -21.17 24.25
CA GLY A 26 20.43 -20.46 23.27
C GLY A 26 19.82 -21.42 22.26
N ALA A 27 18.52 -21.25 22.03
CA ALA A 27 17.81 -21.82 20.90
C ALA A 27 18.35 -21.20 19.60
N VAL A 28 19.22 -21.94 18.91
CA VAL A 28 19.64 -21.63 17.55
C VAL A 28 18.48 -22.01 16.62
N GLY A 29 17.71 -21.02 16.17
CA GLY A 29 16.80 -21.17 15.05
C GLY A 29 17.59 -21.51 13.79
N ARG A 30 17.51 -22.76 13.34
CA ARG A 30 18.06 -23.17 12.05
C ARG A 30 17.07 -22.73 10.96
N ALA A 31 17.54 -21.81 10.11
CA ALA A 31 16.90 -21.48 8.85
C ALA A 31 16.68 -22.76 8.02
N SER A 32 15.43 -23.04 7.66
CA SER A 32 15.07 -24.08 6.71
C SER A 32 15.26 -23.55 5.29
N ALA A 33 16.17 -24.16 4.55
CA ALA A 33 16.46 -23.86 3.14
C ALA A 33 15.25 -24.18 2.25
N SER A 34 14.80 -23.17 1.49
CA SER A 34 13.90 -23.35 0.35
C SER A 34 14.74 -23.66 -0.91
N SER A 35 14.30 -24.62 -1.70
CA SER A 35 14.90 -24.95 -2.99
C SER A 35 14.14 -24.23 -4.12
N ALA A 36 14.35 -22.92 -4.22
CA ALA A 36 14.50 -22.21 -5.48
C ALA A 36 16.00 -21.87 -5.57
N ALA A 37 16.60 -21.82 -6.77
CA ALA A 37 18.05 -21.59 -6.91
C ALA A 37 18.50 -20.44 -5.98
N PRO A 38 19.47 -20.66 -5.06
CA PRO A 38 19.88 -19.61 -4.14
C PRO A 38 20.42 -18.46 -4.98
N SER A 39 19.76 -17.31 -4.92
CA SER A 39 20.40 -16.05 -5.28
C SER A 39 21.66 -15.98 -4.42
N ARG A 40 22.82 -16.13 -5.08
CA ARG A 40 24.11 -16.11 -4.39
C ARG A 40 24.16 -14.85 -3.54
N PRO A 41 24.67 -14.91 -2.29
CA PRO A 41 24.98 -13.70 -1.54
C PRO A 41 25.81 -12.80 -2.45
N ALA A 42 25.37 -11.55 -2.61
CA ALA A 42 26.19 -10.56 -3.25
C ALA A 42 27.40 -10.38 -2.35
N VAL A 43 28.53 -11.06 -2.65
CA VAL A 43 29.75 -10.81 -1.87
C VAL A 43 30.13 -9.37 -2.15
N LEU A 44 29.74 -8.52 -1.21
CA LEU A 44 30.02 -7.11 -1.18
C LEU A 44 31.43 -6.94 -0.60
N ARG A 45 32.27 -6.17 -1.27
CA ARG A 45 33.59 -5.78 -0.75
C ARG A 45 33.80 -4.30 -0.94
N GLY A 46 34.08 -3.60 0.16
CA GLY A 46 34.35 -2.17 0.20
C GLY A 46 35.85 -1.92 0.37
N THR A 47 36.43 -1.04 -0.43
CA THR A 47 37.82 -0.58 -0.28
C THR A 47 37.91 0.94 -0.39
N VAL A 48 38.88 1.53 0.32
CA VAL A 48 39.26 2.94 0.19
C VAL A 48 40.79 2.99 0.13
N ASN A 49 41.36 3.68 -0.86
CA ASN A 49 42.81 3.82 -0.97
C ASN A 49 43.29 5.20 -0.50
N ALA A 50 44.61 5.35 -0.36
CA ALA A 50 45.22 6.60 0.12
C ALA A 50 44.93 7.81 -0.78
N SER A 51 44.65 7.61 -2.07
CA SER A 51 44.26 8.69 -2.99
C SER A 51 42.83 9.20 -2.75
N GLY A 52 42.05 8.49 -1.94
CA GLY A 52 40.65 8.81 -1.64
C GLY A 52 39.65 8.20 -2.62
N THR A 53 40.07 7.33 -3.54
CA THR A 53 39.11 6.57 -4.35
C THR A 53 38.59 5.39 -3.55
N TRP A 54 37.30 5.14 -3.67
CA TRP A 54 36.63 4.03 -3.00
C TRP A 54 35.85 3.17 -3.99
N GLN A 55 35.65 1.90 -3.63
CA GLN A 55 34.95 0.93 -4.46
C GLN A 55 34.14 -0.05 -3.60
N VAL A 56 32.95 -0.42 -4.08
CA VAL A 56 32.10 -1.48 -3.56
C VAL A 56 31.76 -2.44 -4.71
N THR A 57 32.01 -3.73 -4.58
CA THR A 57 31.69 -4.71 -5.63
C THR A 57 30.56 -5.64 -5.20
N ALA A 58 29.48 -5.76 -5.97
CA ALA A 58 28.42 -6.77 -5.77
C ALA A 58 28.66 -7.94 -6.74
N SER A 59 29.52 -8.89 -6.33
CA SER A 59 30.04 -9.93 -7.22
C SER A 59 28.99 -10.89 -7.78
N ALA A 60 27.88 -11.14 -7.07
CA ALA A 60 26.81 -12.02 -7.55
C ALA A 60 26.13 -11.48 -8.82
N LEU A 61 26.07 -10.15 -8.98
CA LEU A 61 25.51 -9.48 -10.16
C LEU A 61 26.61 -8.94 -11.09
N GLY A 62 27.89 -9.15 -10.75
CA GLY A 62 29.02 -8.60 -11.51
C GLY A 62 29.11 -7.08 -11.47
N TRP A 63 28.51 -6.43 -10.47
CA TRP A 63 28.41 -4.97 -10.39
C TRP A 63 29.51 -4.34 -9.56
N THR A 64 29.90 -3.12 -9.94
CA THR A 64 30.90 -2.32 -9.24
C THR A 64 30.38 -0.90 -9.08
N PHE A 65 30.43 -0.41 -7.85
CA PHE A 65 30.16 0.97 -7.46
C PHE A 65 31.47 1.61 -7.03
N SER A 66 31.68 2.88 -7.36
CA SER A 66 32.92 3.59 -7.07
C SER A 66 32.70 5.09 -7.02
N GLY A 67 33.63 5.76 -6.35
CA GLY A 67 33.65 7.21 -6.23
C GLY A 67 34.99 7.70 -5.71
N SER A 68 35.05 9.00 -5.40
CA SER A 68 36.21 9.63 -4.80
C SER A 68 35.79 10.57 -3.68
N LEU A 69 36.63 10.69 -2.64
CA LEU A 69 36.51 11.72 -1.62
C LEU A 69 36.95 13.11 -2.12
N GLY A 70 37.38 13.23 -3.38
CA GLY A 70 37.92 14.44 -3.99
C GLY A 70 39.31 14.82 -3.50
N SER A 71 39.88 14.07 -2.55
CA SER A 71 41.19 14.33 -1.95
C SER A 71 41.75 13.07 -1.28
N ALA A 72 43.06 13.07 -0.99
CA ALA A 72 43.72 11.99 -0.27
C ALA A 72 43.11 11.79 1.13
N ALA A 73 42.86 10.53 1.50
CA ALA A 73 42.33 10.15 2.81
C ALA A 73 43.46 9.74 3.75
N THR A 74 43.29 10.03 5.04
CA THR A 74 44.23 9.60 6.09
C THR A 74 43.55 8.71 7.13
N GLY A 75 44.33 7.95 7.90
CA GLY A 75 43.78 7.12 8.98
C GLY A 75 42.85 6.02 8.46
N ILE A 76 43.13 5.48 7.27
CA ILE A 76 42.35 4.39 6.68
C ILE A 76 42.56 3.12 7.51
N ALA A 77 41.47 2.56 8.03
CA ALA A 77 41.51 1.32 8.80
C ALA A 77 40.30 0.46 8.48
N THR A 78 40.54 -0.82 8.21
CA THR A 78 39.49 -1.82 7.97
C THR A 78 39.40 -2.77 9.16
N ARG A 79 38.18 -2.99 9.65
CA ARG A 79 37.88 -3.92 10.75
C ARG A 79 36.62 -4.71 10.45
N SER A 80 36.48 -5.88 11.09
CA SER A 80 35.22 -6.62 11.11
C SER A 80 34.47 -6.36 12.41
N GLY A 81 33.15 -6.45 12.36
CA GLY A 81 32.27 -6.27 13.52
C GLY A 81 30.90 -6.91 13.28
N SER A 82 29.98 -6.66 14.20
CA SER A 82 28.57 -7.03 14.04
C SER A 82 27.71 -6.00 14.77
N ASP A 83 26.52 -5.75 14.24
CA ASP A 83 25.44 -5.01 14.90
C ASP A 83 24.09 -5.70 14.60
N ALA A 84 22.97 -5.00 14.82
CA ALA A 84 21.63 -5.53 14.57
C ALA A 84 21.38 -5.91 13.10
N LEU A 85 22.04 -5.25 12.14
CA LEU A 85 21.94 -5.56 10.72
C LEU A 85 22.78 -6.79 10.34
N GLY A 86 23.68 -7.23 11.23
CA GLY A 86 24.45 -8.46 11.13
C GLY A 86 25.96 -8.22 11.14
N GLY A 87 26.71 -9.26 10.76
CA GLY A 87 28.15 -9.19 10.63
C GLY A 87 28.58 -8.30 9.47
N TYR A 88 29.60 -7.46 9.68
CA TYR A 88 30.08 -6.51 8.69
C TYR A 88 31.60 -6.42 8.61
N THR A 89 32.09 -5.87 7.50
CA THR A 89 33.43 -5.28 7.38
C THR A 89 33.31 -3.78 7.17
N GLU A 90 34.02 -2.98 7.94
CA GLU A 90 33.97 -1.53 7.90
C GLU A 90 35.35 -0.95 7.60
N THR A 91 35.43 -0.09 6.60
CA THR A 91 36.60 0.75 6.32
C THR A 91 36.29 2.18 6.76
N THR A 92 37.03 2.68 7.74
CA THR A 92 36.94 4.06 8.24
C THR A 92 38.10 4.90 7.72
N PHE A 93 37.91 6.22 7.60
CA PHE A 93 38.93 7.15 7.13
C PHE A 93 38.62 8.59 7.58
N THR A 94 39.61 9.47 7.50
CA THR A 94 39.48 10.92 7.75
C THR A 94 39.66 11.67 6.43
N PHE A 95 38.74 12.59 6.13
CA PHE A 95 38.83 13.46 4.98
C PHE A 95 39.99 14.46 5.15
N ARG A 96 40.61 14.91 4.05
CA ARG A 96 41.81 15.77 4.09
C ARG A 96 41.66 17.04 4.93
N SER A 97 40.46 17.62 4.99
CA SER A 97 40.18 18.80 5.81
C SER A 97 40.34 18.57 7.31
N GLY A 98 40.32 17.31 7.77
CA GLY A 98 40.28 16.95 9.19
C GLY A 98 38.92 17.20 9.86
N ALA A 99 38.02 17.93 9.20
CA ALA A 99 36.70 18.31 9.73
C ALA A 99 35.68 17.17 9.66
N ARG A 100 35.94 16.12 8.87
CA ARG A 100 35.02 15.00 8.63
C ARG A 100 35.72 13.64 8.76
N LYS A 101 34.98 12.65 9.23
CA LYS A 101 35.32 11.23 9.20
C LYS A 101 34.29 10.47 8.39
N GLY A 102 34.74 9.51 7.60
CA GLY A 102 33.88 8.67 6.77
C GLY A 102 34.00 7.19 7.11
N GLY A 103 32.98 6.43 6.72
CA GLY A 103 32.95 4.98 6.86
C GLY A 103 32.24 4.32 5.68
N ILE A 104 32.72 3.15 5.27
CA ILE A 104 32.04 2.24 4.34
C ILE A 104 31.91 0.90 5.04
N ARG A 105 30.69 0.56 5.46
CA ARG A 105 30.37 -0.67 6.17
C ARG A 105 29.59 -1.59 5.25
N VAL A 106 30.08 -2.82 5.11
CA VAL A 106 29.57 -3.79 4.15
C VAL A 106 28.99 -5.01 4.85
N TYR A 107 27.73 -5.31 4.54
CA TYR A 107 26.94 -6.40 5.09
C TYR A 107 26.57 -7.38 3.98
N ASP A 108 27.34 -8.46 3.83
CA ASP A 108 27.09 -9.51 2.82
C ASP A 108 25.72 -10.18 3.04
N GLY A 109 25.44 -10.61 4.28
CA GLY A 109 24.19 -11.28 4.65
C GLY A 109 22.93 -10.41 4.48
N ALA A 110 23.05 -9.10 4.67
CA ALA A 110 21.95 -8.16 4.46
C ALA A 110 21.88 -7.61 3.02
N SER A 111 22.88 -7.93 2.17
CA SER A 111 23.03 -7.36 0.82
C SER A 111 22.96 -5.82 0.84
N ALA A 112 23.66 -5.21 1.81
CA ALA A 112 23.61 -3.78 2.07
C ALA A 112 25.01 -3.20 2.34
N VAL A 113 25.21 -1.95 1.95
CA VAL A 113 26.36 -1.12 2.32
C VAL A 113 25.86 0.16 2.96
N VAL A 114 26.42 0.50 4.11
CA VAL A 114 26.15 1.75 4.82
C VAL A 114 27.37 2.66 4.70
N PHE A 115 27.16 3.83 4.11
CA PHE A 115 28.13 4.90 4.06
C PHE A 115 27.84 5.88 5.20
N THR A 116 28.86 6.21 5.99
CA THR A 116 28.74 7.17 7.10
C THR A 116 29.57 8.42 6.78
N ASP A 117 29.02 9.60 7.05
CA ASP A 117 29.70 10.88 7.00
C ASP A 117 29.47 11.66 8.30
N THR A 118 30.52 11.82 9.10
CA THR A 118 30.47 12.46 10.42
C THR A 118 31.30 13.73 10.43
N TYR A 119 30.68 14.86 10.76
CA TYR A 119 31.34 16.14 10.97
C TYR A 119 31.92 16.18 12.39
N VAL A 120 33.24 16.16 12.53
CA VAL A 120 33.91 16.22 13.85
C VAL A 120 34.17 17.66 14.31
N THR A 121 34.11 18.61 13.37
CA THR A 121 34.06 20.06 13.64
C THR A 121 33.00 20.66 12.73
N ALA A 122 32.40 21.78 13.13
CA ALA A 122 31.49 22.50 12.25
C ALA A 122 32.19 22.88 10.94
N ALA A 123 31.53 22.65 9.80
CA ALA A 123 32.08 22.92 8.49
C ALA A 123 30.97 23.17 7.46
N ALA A 124 31.32 23.75 6.32
CA ALA A 124 30.39 23.99 5.23
C ALA A 124 29.73 22.68 4.75
N ASN A 125 28.45 22.75 4.40
CA ASN A 125 27.74 21.67 3.72
C ASN A 125 28.25 21.56 2.27
N ALA A 126 29.38 20.87 2.11
CA ALA A 126 30.06 20.73 0.83
C ALA A 126 30.72 19.36 0.69
N GLY A 127 30.79 18.86 -0.55
CA GLY A 127 31.40 17.56 -0.85
C GLY A 127 30.57 16.38 -0.33
N PRO A 128 29.37 16.13 -0.91
CA PRO A 128 28.52 15.01 -0.52
C PRO A 128 29.26 13.66 -0.52
N PHE A 129 29.00 12.82 0.49
CA PHE A 129 29.56 11.46 0.60
C PHE A 129 28.49 10.44 1.04
N PRO A 130 28.20 9.40 0.23
CA PRO A 130 28.90 9.01 -0.98
C PRO A 130 28.53 9.87 -2.19
N THR A 131 29.50 10.04 -3.10
CA THR A 131 29.27 10.46 -4.49
C THR A 131 29.71 9.33 -5.41
N PHE A 132 28.76 8.68 -6.08
CA PHE A 132 28.97 7.58 -7.01
C PHE A 132 29.31 8.14 -8.40
N THR A 133 30.57 7.99 -8.82
CA THR A 133 31.03 8.38 -10.17
C THR A 133 31.12 7.20 -11.12
N GLY A 134 31.11 5.97 -10.60
CA GLY A 134 30.97 4.75 -11.40
C GLY A 134 30.00 3.78 -10.73
N TYR A 135 29.02 3.32 -11.48
CA TYR A 135 28.00 2.36 -11.04
C TYR A 135 27.35 1.70 -12.29
N PRO A 136 26.63 0.58 -12.15
CA PRO A 136 25.94 -0.07 -13.27
C PRO A 136 24.92 0.88 -13.91
N ARG A 137 25.03 1.12 -15.21
CA ARG A 137 24.06 1.92 -15.98
C ARG A 137 22.92 1.00 -16.41
N LEU A 138 21.91 0.89 -15.56
CA LEU A 138 20.72 0.06 -15.82
C LEU A 138 19.69 0.85 -16.64
N ALA A 139 18.83 0.12 -17.37
CA ALA A 139 17.90 0.70 -18.33
C ALA A 139 16.75 1.45 -17.67
N HIS A 140 16.36 1.03 -16.46
CA HIS A 140 15.14 1.50 -15.80
C HIS A 140 15.45 2.13 -14.45
N GLN A 141 14.62 3.10 -14.09
CA GLN A 141 14.69 3.82 -12.82
C GLN A 141 13.29 3.92 -12.21
N LEU A 142 13.23 3.95 -10.88
CA LEU A 142 12.01 4.18 -10.11
C LEU A 142 12.35 5.12 -8.94
N SER A 143 11.46 6.07 -8.70
CA SER A 143 11.51 6.97 -7.55
C SER A 143 10.10 7.30 -7.08
N HIS A 144 9.99 8.01 -5.97
CA HIS A 144 8.71 8.42 -5.38
C HIS A 144 8.72 9.93 -5.22
N ARG A 145 7.59 10.61 -5.44
CA ARG A 145 7.48 12.07 -5.27
C ARG A 145 6.10 12.48 -4.78
N ASP A 146 5.93 13.78 -4.52
CA ASP A 146 4.65 14.41 -4.21
C ASP A 146 3.94 13.77 -2.99
N CYS A 147 2.67 14.13 -2.79
CA CYS A 147 1.80 13.55 -1.77
C CYS A 147 1.62 12.04 -1.99
N PHE A 148 1.45 11.28 -0.90
CA PHE A 148 1.23 9.83 -0.90
C PHE A 148 2.41 9.00 -1.44
N GLY A 149 3.56 9.63 -1.69
CA GLY A 149 4.77 8.96 -2.15
C GLY A 149 4.65 8.39 -3.57
N ARG A 150 3.92 9.06 -4.47
CA ARG A 150 3.63 8.63 -5.85
C ARG A 150 4.84 8.09 -6.59
N ALA A 151 4.77 6.80 -6.95
CA ALA A 151 5.74 6.15 -7.81
C ALA A 151 5.85 6.81 -9.20
N GLN A 152 7.08 6.97 -9.71
CA GLN A 152 7.36 7.43 -11.05
C GLN A 152 8.53 6.66 -11.70
N PHE A 153 8.40 6.39 -13.00
CA PHE A 153 9.37 5.58 -13.75
C PHE A 153 10.27 6.45 -14.64
N ASN A 154 11.55 6.11 -14.70
CA ASN A 154 12.56 6.71 -15.58
C ASN A 154 12.73 8.23 -15.44
N THR A 155 12.42 8.77 -14.27
CA THR A 155 12.67 10.15 -13.89
C THR A 155 12.94 10.26 -12.39
N PHE A 156 13.69 11.28 -12.01
CA PHE A 156 13.97 11.67 -10.62
C PHE A 156 13.49 13.10 -10.32
N GLU A 157 12.73 13.71 -11.22
CA GLU A 157 12.16 15.03 -11.01
C GLU A 157 11.29 15.05 -9.75
N GLY A 158 11.51 16.01 -8.86
CA GLY A 158 10.79 16.12 -7.59
C GLY A 158 11.08 15.03 -6.56
N ALA A 159 11.99 14.08 -6.82
CA ALA A 159 12.22 12.90 -5.97
C ALA A 159 13.58 12.91 -5.26
N SER A 160 14.12 14.08 -4.93
CA SER A 160 15.43 14.15 -4.28
C SER A 160 15.45 13.58 -2.86
N ASP A 161 14.30 13.40 -2.24
CA ASP A 161 14.12 12.92 -0.86
C ASP A 161 13.59 11.48 -0.77
N SER A 162 13.47 10.79 -1.91
CA SER A 162 13.03 9.40 -2.00
C SER A 162 14.21 8.42 -2.08
N PRO A 163 14.00 7.11 -1.86
CA PRO A 163 14.92 6.11 -2.40
C PRO A 163 14.97 6.20 -3.94
N TRP A 164 16.17 6.09 -4.50
CA TRP A 164 16.38 5.97 -5.95
C TRP A 164 16.67 4.52 -6.28
N VAL A 165 15.82 3.94 -7.12
CA VAL A 165 15.85 2.52 -7.50
C VAL A 165 16.26 2.41 -8.96
N PHE A 166 17.16 1.48 -9.26
CA PHE A 166 17.66 1.23 -10.61
C PHE A 166 17.57 -0.26 -10.88
N PHE A 167 17.07 -0.64 -12.06
CA PHE A 167 16.91 -2.04 -12.43
C PHE A 167 17.04 -2.28 -13.94
N ASP A 168 17.34 -3.52 -14.32
CA ASP A 168 17.45 -3.93 -15.72
C ASP A 168 16.22 -4.72 -16.19
N ASP A 169 16.25 -5.19 -17.44
CA ASP A 169 15.16 -5.98 -18.04
C ASP A 169 14.97 -7.37 -17.37
N ALA A 170 15.94 -7.83 -16.58
CA ALA A 170 15.82 -9.04 -15.77
C ALA A 170 15.26 -8.76 -14.37
N GLY A 171 15.10 -7.48 -14.00
CA GLY A 171 14.69 -7.04 -12.68
C GLY A 171 15.82 -7.04 -11.65
N ASP A 172 17.08 -7.26 -12.05
CA ASP A 172 18.21 -7.11 -11.13
C ASP A 172 18.30 -5.65 -10.72
N THR A 173 18.32 -5.39 -9.40
CA THR A 173 18.01 -4.07 -8.84
C THR A 173 19.06 -3.60 -7.83
N PHE A 174 19.34 -2.29 -7.80
CA PHE A 174 19.95 -1.63 -6.65
C PHE A 174 19.16 -0.40 -6.19
N VAL A 175 19.24 -0.10 -4.89
CA VAL A 175 18.56 1.03 -4.24
C VAL A 175 19.59 1.90 -3.53
N VAL A 176 19.54 3.21 -3.75
CA VAL A 176 20.29 4.22 -2.99
C VAL A 176 19.32 5.07 -2.20
N SER A 177 19.54 5.23 -0.89
CA SER A 177 18.63 5.99 -0.04
C SER A 177 19.33 6.52 1.21
N ALA A 178 18.76 7.55 1.83
CA ALA A 178 19.12 7.92 3.19
C ALA A 178 18.81 6.77 4.17
N ALA A 179 19.59 6.66 5.24
CA ALA A 179 19.36 5.68 6.32
C ALA A 179 19.06 6.35 7.67
N ASN A 180 19.28 7.66 7.77
CA ASN A 180 18.87 8.54 8.87
C ASN A 180 18.80 9.98 8.32
N HIS A 181 18.44 10.95 9.18
CA HIS A 181 18.41 12.37 8.79
C HIS A 181 17.52 12.60 7.56
N PHE A 182 16.34 11.97 7.55
CA PHE A 182 15.51 11.82 6.35
C PHE A 182 14.92 13.15 5.89
N GLN A 183 14.55 14.00 6.84
CA GLN A 183 13.88 15.27 6.56
C GLN A 183 14.78 16.27 5.84
N GLU A 184 16.09 16.21 6.06
CA GLU A 184 17.09 17.06 5.41
C GLU A 184 17.94 16.33 4.35
N ALA A 185 17.71 15.04 4.11
CA ALA A 185 18.46 14.27 3.14
C ALA A 185 18.14 14.70 1.70
N GLN A 186 19.15 14.71 0.85
CA GLN A 186 18.99 15.02 -0.57
C GLN A 186 19.86 14.09 -1.43
N THR A 187 19.25 13.41 -2.39
CA THR A 187 19.91 12.69 -3.48
C THR A 187 19.84 13.53 -4.75
N SER A 188 20.96 13.66 -5.45
CA SER A 188 21.08 14.48 -6.65
C SER A 188 21.88 13.76 -7.73
N GLN A 189 21.64 14.15 -8.99
CA GLN A 189 22.39 13.65 -10.14
C GLN A 189 23.16 14.79 -10.80
N GLY A 190 24.48 14.62 -10.96
CA GLY A 190 25.31 15.53 -11.73
C GLY A 190 25.07 15.39 -13.24
N ALA A 191 25.45 16.42 -14.01
CA ALA A 191 25.33 16.40 -15.47
C ALA A 191 26.17 15.28 -16.14
N ASP A 192 27.20 14.77 -15.46
CA ASP A 192 27.99 13.60 -15.85
C ASP A 192 27.34 12.26 -15.47
N GLY A 193 26.11 12.31 -14.92
CA GLY A 193 25.37 11.19 -14.40
C GLY A 193 25.93 10.62 -13.10
N SER A 194 26.78 11.35 -12.37
CA SER A 194 27.18 10.95 -11.01
C SER A 194 26.01 11.10 -10.04
N ILE A 195 25.91 10.22 -9.02
CA ILE A 195 24.86 10.30 -7.99
C ILE A 195 25.50 10.75 -6.68
N ALA A 196 24.98 11.81 -6.09
CA ALA A 196 25.45 12.33 -4.81
C ALA A 196 24.34 12.28 -3.77
N ALA A 197 24.58 11.55 -2.68
CA ALA A 197 23.76 11.66 -1.47
C ALA A 197 24.32 12.80 -0.62
N GLY A 198 23.47 13.68 -0.09
CA GLY A 198 23.84 14.94 0.54
C GLY A 198 22.77 15.44 1.52
N VAL A 199 22.89 16.71 1.87
CA VAL A 199 21.94 17.45 2.73
C VAL A 199 21.43 18.64 1.94
N LEU A 200 20.19 19.07 2.17
CA LEU A 200 19.56 20.21 1.50
C LEU A 200 20.50 21.42 1.37
N GLY A 201 20.57 21.98 0.17
CA GLY A 201 21.48 23.09 -0.16
C GLY A 201 21.20 24.40 0.57
N SER A 202 19.99 24.56 1.13
CA SER A 202 19.61 25.68 2.01
C SER A 202 20.39 25.66 3.34
N ILE A 203 20.86 24.49 3.78
CA ILE A 203 21.65 24.33 4.99
C ILE A 203 23.12 24.56 4.65
N GLY A 204 23.64 25.76 4.93
CA GLY A 204 25.00 26.14 4.55
C GLY A 204 26.14 25.55 5.40
N THR A 205 25.88 25.19 6.65
CA THR A 205 26.89 24.68 7.61
C THR A 205 26.32 23.53 8.43
N LEU A 206 27.10 22.47 8.60
CA LEU A 206 26.77 21.32 9.43
C LEU A 206 27.57 21.36 10.74
N PRO A 207 26.93 21.11 11.90
CA PRO A 207 27.57 21.25 13.21
C PRO A 207 28.51 20.07 13.51
N ALA A 208 29.41 20.27 14.48
CA ALA A 208 30.18 19.17 15.05
C ALA A 208 29.23 18.15 15.70
N GLY A 209 29.46 16.87 15.44
CA GLY A 209 28.61 15.75 15.88
C GLY A 209 27.56 15.32 14.87
N TYR A 210 27.27 16.12 13.83
CA TYR A 210 26.34 15.72 12.78
C TYR A 210 26.84 14.48 12.03
N SER A 211 26.04 13.41 11.98
CA SER A 211 26.46 12.12 11.44
C SER A 211 25.37 11.47 10.60
N ARG A 212 25.53 11.52 9.28
CA ARG A 212 24.56 10.97 8.34
C ARG A 212 24.98 9.62 7.78
N GLN A 213 23.98 8.85 7.38
CA GLN A 213 24.12 7.54 6.81
C GLN A 213 23.33 7.42 5.50
N THR A 214 23.95 6.79 4.51
CA THR A 214 23.33 6.44 3.23
C THR A 214 23.45 4.95 3.03
N VAL A 215 22.38 4.29 2.60
CA VAL A 215 22.37 2.87 2.29
C VAL A 215 22.40 2.65 0.78
N LEU A 216 23.20 1.66 0.37
CA LEU A 216 23.13 1.02 -0.94
C LEU A 216 22.70 -0.43 -0.72
N SER A 217 21.58 -0.85 -1.31
CA SER A 217 21.13 -2.25 -1.30
C SER A 217 21.13 -2.81 -2.72
N VAL A 218 21.44 -4.10 -2.86
CA VAL A 218 21.56 -4.77 -4.17
C VAL A 218 20.90 -6.14 -4.10
N LYS A 219 19.98 -6.45 -5.01
CA LYS A 219 19.34 -7.76 -5.07
C LYS A 219 18.77 -8.07 -6.45
N ALA A 220 18.72 -9.36 -6.80
CA ALA A 220 17.95 -9.82 -7.95
C ALA A 220 16.45 -9.71 -7.66
N GLY A 221 15.72 -9.02 -8.54
CA GLY A 221 14.29 -8.73 -8.41
C GLY A 221 13.98 -7.40 -7.71
N VAL A 222 13.03 -6.64 -8.26
CA VAL A 222 12.61 -5.31 -7.78
C VAL A 222 12.02 -5.42 -6.37
N GLY A 223 11.01 -6.27 -6.19
CA GLY A 223 10.38 -6.46 -4.88
C GLY A 223 11.34 -7.03 -3.83
N ALA A 224 12.27 -7.89 -4.24
CA ALA A 224 13.29 -8.43 -3.34
C ALA A 224 14.29 -7.36 -2.88
N ALA A 225 14.68 -6.43 -3.77
CA ALA A 225 15.53 -5.29 -3.44
C ALA A 225 14.84 -4.32 -2.48
N TYR A 226 13.55 -3.98 -2.69
CA TYR A 226 12.78 -3.17 -1.75
C TYR A 226 12.74 -3.80 -0.35
N ARG A 227 12.47 -5.11 -0.25
CA ARG A 227 12.47 -5.81 1.05
C ARG A 227 13.83 -5.79 1.73
N ALA A 228 14.92 -5.98 0.98
CA ALA A 228 16.27 -5.94 1.53
C ALA A 228 16.66 -4.54 2.01
N TRP A 229 16.40 -3.52 1.19
CA TRP A 229 16.62 -2.12 1.52
C TRP A 229 15.79 -1.69 2.75
N GLY A 230 14.48 -1.92 2.73
CA GLY A 230 13.58 -1.55 3.82
C GLY A 230 13.92 -2.27 5.13
N SER A 231 14.28 -3.55 5.07
CA SER A 231 14.81 -4.27 6.24
C SER A 231 16.09 -3.62 6.78
N ALA A 232 17.01 -3.20 5.91
CA ALA A 232 18.24 -2.56 6.36
C ALA A 232 17.98 -1.23 7.06
N VAL A 233 17.16 -0.35 6.45
CA VAL A 233 16.83 0.96 7.04
C VAL A 233 16.08 0.80 8.36
N ARG A 234 15.07 -0.08 8.42
CA ARG A 234 14.35 -0.37 9.67
C ARG A 234 15.26 -0.90 10.77
N THR A 235 16.13 -1.86 10.46
CA THR A 235 17.04 -2.44 11.46
C THR A 235 18.06 -1.41 11.97
N LEU A 236 18.55 -0.52 11.11
CA LEU A 236 19.43 0.58 11.52
C LEU A 236 18.73 1.58 12.45
N ALA A 237 17.45 1.87 12.19
CA ALA A 237 16.63 2.77 13.02
C ALA A 237 15.99 2.08 14.24
N GLY A 238 15.99 0.75 14.30
CA GLY A 238 15.38 -0.03 15.37
C GLY A 238 13.88 -0.31 15.21
N LYS A 239 13.27 -0.11 14.02
CA LYS A 239 11.85 -0.40 13.77
C LYS A 239 11.57 -1.89 13.60
N SER A 240 10.60 -2.38 14.37
CA SER A 240 9.96 -3.68 14.13
C SER A 240 8.79 -3.51 13.15
N VAL A 241 8.46 -4.55 12.39
CA VAL A 241 7.22 -4.55 11.58
C VAL A 241 6.07 -4.84 12.55
N PRO A 242 5.09 -3.93 12.72
CA PRO A 242 3.90 -4.22 13.49
C PRO A 242 3.16 -5.41 12.89
N ALA A 243 2.55 -6.27 13.71
CA ALA A 243 1.69 -7.34 13.19
C ALA A 243 0.51 -6.73 12.41
N SER A 244 0.01 -7.42 11.37
CA SER A 244 -1.09 -6.95 10.50
C SER A 244 -2.44 -6.83 11.20
N ASP A 245 -2.50 -7.19 12.48
CA ASP A 245 -3.65 -7.11 13.38
C ASP A 245 -3.33 -6.30 14.66
N THR A 246 -2.27 -5.48 14.64
CA THR A 246 -1.91 -4.61 15.76
C THR A 246 -2.93 -3.46 15.88
N GLY A 247 -3.50 -3.27 17.07
CA GLY A 247 -4.48 -2.20 17.29
C GLY A 247 -5.83 -2.48 16.60
N VAL A 248 -6.82 -1.64 16.89
CA VAL A 248 -8.20 -1.86 16.42
C VAL A 248 -8.34 -1.63 14.92
N VAL A 249 -7.62 -0.63 14.38
CA VAL A 249 -7.72 -0.19 12.98
C VAL A 249 -7.24 -1.27 12.00
N LEU A 250 -6.20 -2.02 12.37
CA LEU A 250 -5.71 -3.13 11.56
C LEU A 250 -6.43 -4.45 11.88
N SER A 251 -7.01 -4.63 13.06
CA SER A 251 -7.64 -5.92 13.39
C SER A 251 -9.11 -6.02 13.01
N THR A 252 -9.82 -4.90 12.86
CA THR A 252 -11.29 -4.88 12.72
C THR A 252 -11.79 -3.93 11.64
N LEU A 253 -13.04 -4.12 11.19
CA LEU A 253 -13.73 -3.18 10.30
C LEU A 253 -13.96 -1.83 10.98
N GLY A 254 -13.83 -0.75 10.21
CA GLY A 254 -14.12 0.61 10.66
C GLY A 254 -15.12 1.35 9.79
N TYR A 255 -15.70 2.40 10.36
CA TYR A 255 -16.47 3.40 9.63
C TYR A 255 -15.69 4.71 9.56
N TRP A 256 -15.63 5.33 8.38
CA TRP A 256 -14.84 6.54 8.14
C TRP A 256 -15.73 7.67 7.60
N THR A 257 -15.39 8.88 8.01
CA THR A 257 -16.08 10.12 7.57
C THR A 257 -15.20 10.97 6.67
N ASP A 258 -14.21 10.31 6.04
CA ASP A 258 -13.19 10.89 5.15
C ASP A 258 -13.78 11.49 3.88
N ASN A 259 -13.00 12.33 3.19
CA ASN A 259 -13.34 12.82 1.86
C ASN A 259 -13.66 11.65 0.90
N GLY A 260 -14.91 11.61 0.42
CA GLY A 260 -15.42 10.51 -0.40
C GLY A 260 -16.40 9.57 0.32
N ALA A 261 -16.51 9.66 1.65
CA ALA A 261 -17.62 9.08 2.38
C ALA A 261 -18.94 9.80 2.04
N ASP A 262 -20.08 9.11 2.17
CA ASP A 262 -21.40 9.73 2.02
C ASP A 262 -21.67 10.79 3.11
N TYR A 263 -21.05 10.65 4.29
CA TYR A 263 -21.04 11.66 5.35
C TYR A 263 -19.64 12.28 5.47
N TYR A 264 -19.33 13.22 4.58
CA TYR A 264 -18.16 14.10 4.64
C TYR A 264 -18.63 15.56 4.59
N TYR A 265 -18.35 16.36 5.64
CA TYR A 265 -18.92 17.71 5.83
C TYR A 265 -20.45 17.78 5.66
N THR A 266 -21.15 16.68 5.91
CA THR A 266 -22.61 16.57 5.78
C THR A 266 -23.17 15.49 6.70
N PHE A 267 -24.37 15.71 7.24
CA PHE A 267 -25.04 14.77 8.13
C PHE A 267 -26.56 14.86 7.96
N ASP A 268 -27.30 13.89 8.50
CA ASP A 268 -28.75 13.93 8.54
C ASP A 268 -29.19 15.07 9.48
N GLN A 269 -29.74 16.14 8.89
CA GLN A 269 -30.15 17.35 9.61
C GLN A 269 -31.20 17.08 10.71
N ALA A 270 -32.02 16.03 10.56
CA ALA A 270 -33.01 15.68 11.58
C ALA A 270 -32.38 14.96 12.78
N LYS A 271 -31.20 14.37 12.63
CA LYS A 271 -30.46 13.66 13.69
C LYS A 271 -29.32 14.50 14.28
N GLY A 272 -28.86 15.52 13.55
CA GLY A 272 -27.61 16.20 13.87
C GLY A 272 -26.39 15.32 13.61
N TYR A 273 -25.20 15.87 13.86
CA TYR A 273 -23.94 15.18 13.57
C TYR A 273 -23.77 13.89 14.38
N THR A 274 -23.71 13.98 15.71
CA THR A 274 -23.53 12.81 16.60
C THR A 274 -24.65 11.79 16.44
N GLY A 275 -25.91 12.24 16.31
CA GLY A 275 -27.07 11.37 16.09
C GLY A 275 -27.01 10.61 14.76
N THR A 276 -26.42 11.21 13.71
CA THR A 276 -26.19 10.51 12.44
C THR A 276 -25.17 9.38 12.62
N LEU A 277 -24.05 9.65 13.29
CA LEU A 277 -23.01 8.66 13.54
C LEU A 277 -23.48 7.50 14.43
N LEU A 278 -24.25 7.79 15.48
CA LEU A 278 -24.88 6.77 16.32
C LEU A 278 -25.86 5.90 15.52
N ALA A 279 -26.62 6.49 14.59
CA ALA A 279 -27.52 5.74 13.73
C ALA A 279 -26.77 4.80 12.77
N VAL A 280 -25.60 5.19 12.26
CA VAL A 280 -24.76 4.33 11.43
C VAL A 280 -24.27 3.12 12.22
N ARG A 281 -23.76 3.33 13.45
CA ARG A 281 -23.40 2.24 14.36
C ARG A 281 -24.58 1.29 14.57
N ASP A 282 -25.75 1.84 14.87
CA ASP A 282 -26.95 1.05 15.19
C ASP A 282 -27.44 0.25 13.98
N GLU A 283 -27.34 0.79 12.76
CA GLU A 283 -27.61 0.06 11.53
C GLU A 283 -26.67 -1.13 11.34
N TRP A 284 -25.36 -0.91 11.49
CA TRP A 284 -24.36 -1.98 11.37
C TRP A 284 -24.63 -3.11 12.37
N ALA A 285 -24.91 -2.75 13.62
CA ALA A 285 -25.30 -3.70 14.66
C ALA A 285 -26.57 -4.48 14.28
N ALA A 286 -27.60 -3.81 13.76
CA ALA A 286 -28.84 -4.45 13.29
C ALA A 286 -28.62 -5.41 12.12
N GLN A 287 -27.60 -5.15 11.29
CA GLN A 287 -27.18 -6.02 10.19
C GLN A 287 -26.16 -7.10 10.60
N ASN A 288 -25.82 -7.21 11.88
CA ASN A 288 -24.79 -8.09 12.43
C ASN A 288 -23.41 -7.88 11.77
N ILE A 289 -23.04 -6.61 11.56
CA ILE A 289 -21.72 -6.19 11.10
C ILE A 289 -21.02 -5.54 12.29
N PRO A 290 -20.06 -6.22 12.95
CA PRO A 290 -19.35 -5.62 14.07
C PRO A 290 -18.42 -4.51 13.58
N MET A 291 -18.70 -3.29 14.03
CA MET A 291 -17.83 -2.12 13.85
C MET A 291 -16.85 -2.06 15.02
N GLY A 292 -15.55 -2.06 14.73
CA GLY A 292 -14.53 -2.01 15.76
C GLY A 292 -14.15 -0.61 16.19
N TYR A 293 -14.28 0.37 15.29
CA TYR A 293 -13.96 1.78 15.54
C TYR A 293 -14.71 2.69 14.57
N MET A 294 -14.72 3.98 14.90
CA MET A 294 -15.23 5.04 14.03
C MET A 294 -14.19 6.15 13.91
N GLN A 295 -13.99 6.63 12.69
CA GLN A 295 -13.12 7.75 12.42
C GLN A 295 -13.91 9.06 12.27
N LEU A 296 -13.35 10.13 12.83
CA LEU A 296 -13.81 11.50 12.71
C LEU A 296 -12.80 12.29 11.86
N ASP A 297 -13.18 12.57 10.63
CA ASP A 297 -12.36 13.36 9.70
C ASP A 297 -12.41 14.85 10.09
N SER A 298 -11.70 15.72 9.37
CA SER A 298 -11.39 17.11 9.65
C SER A 298 -12.52 18.02 10.12
N TRP A 299 -13.77 17.60 10.11
CA TRP A 299 -14.98 18.35 10.44
C TRP A 299 -15.51 18.06 11.86
N TRP A 300 -14.65 17.63 12.80
CA TRP A 300 -15.02 17.45 14.22
C TRP A 300 -14.54 18.57 15.17
N TYR A 301 -13.73 19.52 14.67
CA TYR A 301 -13.09 20.61 15.43
C TYR A 301 -13.12 21.94 14.67
N PRO A 302 -12.99 23.09 15.38
CA PRO A 302 -13.06 24.42 14.79
C PRO A 302 -11.82 24.80 13.96
N LYS A 303 -12.05 25.58 12.91
CA LYS A 303 -11.05 26.05 11.92
C LYS A 303 -11.10 27.56 11.75
N GLY A 304 -9.99 28.08 11.24
CA GLY A 304 -9.87 29.47 10.84
C GLY A 304 -10.06 30.48 11.98
N PRO A 305 -10.15 31.78 11.62
CA PRO A 305 -10.25 32.88 12.58
C PRO A 305 -11.62 32.96 13.26
N ASP A 306 -12.68 32.49 12.60
CA ASP A 306 -14.04 32.52 13.12
C ASP A 306 -14.36 31.28 13.98
N GLY A 307 -13.47 30.29 14.03
CA GLY A 307 -13.61 29.09 14.84
C GLY A 307 -14.79 28.21 14.43
N LYS A 308 -15.05 28.07 13.12
CA LYS A 308 -16.13 27.23 12.59
C LYS A 308 -15.65 25.84 12.25
N TRP A 309 -16.50 24.82 12.44
CA TRP A 309 -16.14 23.45 12.09
C TRP A 309 -16.18 23.18 10.58
N ASP A 310 -16.90 23.96 9.78
CA ASP A 310 -17.15 23.73 8.36
C ASP A 310 -16.28 24.57 7.39
N ASP A 311 -15.28 25.28 7.90
CA ASP A 311 -14.44 26.18 7.09
C ASP A 311 -13.33 25.43 6.33
N LEU A 312 -13.65 24.96 5.12
CA LEU A 312 -12.81 24.09 4.31
C LEU A 312 -11.43 24.64 3.89
N PRO A 313 -11.25 25.94 3.57
CA PRO A 313 -9.94 26.47 3.17
C PRO A 313 -8.93 26.58 4.31
N ASP A 314 -9.39 26.67 5.56
CA ASP A 314 -8.57 27.10 6.69
C ASP A 314 -7.96 25.96 7.49
N GLY A 315 -6.96 26.27 8.32
CA GLY A 315 -6.32 25.31 9.21
C GLY A 315 -7.10 25.06 10.50
N THR A 316 -6.58 24.19 11.35
CA THR A 316 -7.09 23.97 12.71
C THR A 316 -6.97 25.25 13.55
N SER A 317 -8.07 25.69 14.16
CA SER A 317 -8.05 26.79 15.14
C SER A 317 -7.75 26.24 16.53
N LEU A 318 -8.58 25.33 17.03
CA LEU A 318 -8.36 24.54 18.24
C LEU A 318 -8.49 23.07 17.89
N TYR A 319 -7.64 22.22 18.47
CA TYR A 319 -7.72 20.77 18.25
C TYR A 319 -8.48 20.08 19.37
N GLU A 320 -9.73 20.52 19.53
CA GLU A 320 -10.70 20.05 20.52
C GLU A 320 -12.06 19.93 19.84
N ALA A 321 -12.95 19.08 20.37
CA ALA A 321 -14.25 18.86 19.78
C ALA A 321 -15.07 20.16 19.71
N ASP A 322 -15.60 20.44 18.53
CA ASP A 322 -16.43 21.62 18.30
C ASP A 322 -17.70 21.57 19.15
N GLN A 323 -18.04 22.67 19.82
CA GLN A 323 -19.16 22.72 20.77
C GLN A 323 -20.54 22.70 20.10
N GLU A 324 -20.64 23.05 18.81
CA GLU A 324 -21.88 22.93 18.06
C GLU A 324 -22.16 21.46 17.73
N LEU A 325 -21.13 20.73 17.33
CA LEU A 325 -21.22 19.31 16.97
C LEU A 325 -21.27 18.39 18.20
N PHE A 326 -20.48 18.70 19.22
CA PHE A 326 -20.30 17.93 20.44
C PHE A 326 -20.53 18.82 21.69
N PRO A 327 -21.78 19.14 22.02
CA PRO A 327 -22.09 20.05 23.13
C PRO A 327 -21.57 19.56 24.49
N ASP A 328 -21.45 18.23 24.67
CA ASP A 328 -20.93 17.59 25.89
C ASP A 328 -19.46 17.11 25.73
N GLY A 329 -18.82 17.43 24.61
CA GLY A 329 -17.42 17.10 24.31
C GLY A 329 -17.18 15.67 23.79
N LEU A 330 -15.95 15.43 23.34
CA LEU A 330 -15.54 14.18 22.67
C LEU A 330 -15.71 12.94 23.55
N ALA A 331 -15.33 13.04 24.82
CA ALA A 331 -15.41 11.92 25.77
C ALA A 331 -16.86 11.47 26.04
N ALA A 332 -17.81 12.41 26.10
CA ALA A 332 -19.22 12.08 26.25
C ALA A 332 -19.75 11.34 25.01
N PHE A 333 -19.44 11.85 23.81
CA PHE A 333 -19.78 11.16 22.57
C PHE A 333 -19.17 9.76 22.48
N GLN A 334 -17.89 9.59 22.82
CA GLN A 334 -17.26 8.28 22.80
C GLN A 334 -17.92 7.29 23.76
N GLN A 335 -18.32 7.74 24.95
CA GLN A 335 -19.07 6.91 25.90
C GLN A 335 -20.44 6.48 25.35
N GLU A 336 -21.14 7.38 24.65
CA GLU A 336 -22.39 7.04 23.98
C GLU A 336 -22.17 6.10 22.80
N LEU A 337 -21.13 6.32 22.01
CA LEU A 337 -20.77 5.51 20.85
C LEU A 337 -20.36 4.09 21.27
N GLY A 338 -19.60 3.96 22.36
CA GLY A 338 -19.20 2.69 22.96
C GLY A 338 -18.05 1.97 22.23
N MET A 339 -17.30 2.68 21.37
CA MET A 339 -16.14 2.13 20.66
C MET A 339 -14.99 3.16 20.57
N PRO A 340 -13.77 2.72 20.26
CA PRO A 340 -12.63 3.62 20.05
C PRO A 340 -12.82 4.56 18.86
N LEU A 341 -12.17 5.72 18.93
CA LEU A 341 -12.14 6.72 17.87
C LEU A 341 -10.79 6.79 17.16
N VAL A 342 -10.84 7.17 15.90
CA VAL A 342 -9.69 7.67 15.12
C VAL A 342 -9.97 9.13 14.78
N THR A 343 -8.98 10.00 14.88
CA THR A 343 -9.18 11.44 14.63
C THR A 343 -8.16 12.00 13.66
N HIS A 344 -8.66 12.76 12.68
CA HIS A 344 -7.90 13.47 11.68
C HIS A 344 -7.40 14.85 12.14
N ALA A 345 -6.17 15.23 11.80
CA ALA A 345 -5.62 16.57 12.02
C ALA A 345 -5.12 17.28 10.75
N ARG A 346 -5.58 18.52 10.57
CA ARG A 346 -5.02 19.49 9.59
C ARG A 346 -3.75 20.15 10.15
N TRP A 347 -3.14 21.02 9.36
CA TRP A 347 -2.16 21.99 9.86
C TRP A 347 -2.81 22.98 10.85
N MET A 348 -2.00 23.73 11.59
CA MET A 348 -2.50 24.77 12.48
C MET A 348 -2.69 26.09 11.73
N ASP A 349 -3.87 26.69 11.87
CA ASP A 349 -4.18 27.98 11.26
C ASP A 349 -3.36 29.12 11.86
N GLN A 350 -2.99 30.12 11.06
CA GLN A 350 -2.22 31.28 11.53
C GLN A 350 -2.93 32.11 12.60
N SER A 351 -4.27 32.07 12.63
CA SER A 351 -5.07 32.72 13.67
C SER A 351 -5.30 31.86 14.92
N SER A 352 -4.81 30.61 14.94
CA SER A 352 -5.00 29.71 16.07
C SER A 352 -4.54 30.37 17.38
N PRO A 353 -5.33 30.30 18.47
CA PRO A 353 -4.92 30.82 19.77
C PRO A 353 -3.72 30.09 20.38
N TYR A 354 -3.30 28.96 19.81
CA TYR A 354 -2.05 28.30 20.19
C TYR A 354 -0.81 29.12 19.82
N HIS A 355 -0.91 30.01 18.82
CA HIS A 355 0.13 30.99 18.54
C HIS A 355 0.32 31.91 19.75
N GLY A 356 1.54 31.92 20.29
CA GLY A 356 1.89 32.67 21.52
C GLY A 356 1.78 31.86 22.82
N GLN A 357 1.20 30.67 22.78
CA GLN A 357 1.19 29.71 23.91
C GLN A 357 2.28 28.65 23.75
N TYR A 358 2.45 28.15 22.53
CA TYR A 358 3.39 27.08 22.20
C TYR A 358 4.40 27.54 21.14
N ARG A 359 5.52 26.82 21.05
CA ARG A 359 6.50 26.99 19.97
C ARG A 359 6.01 26.36 18.66
N PHE A 360 6.12 27.13 17.58
CA PHE A 360 5.78 26.75 16.21
C PHE A 360 7.01 26.71 15.31
N SER A 361 6.92 25.93 14.24
CA SER A 361 7.75 26.03 13.05
C SER A 361 6.79 26.17 11.86
N ASP A 362 6.77 27.34 11.22
CA ASP A 362 5.75 27.73 10.25
C ASP A 362 4.32 27.39 10.75
N ASN A 363 3.64 26.43 10.12
CA ASN A 363 2.25 26.08 10.39
C ASN A 363 2.09 24.80 11.25
N VAL A 364 3.16 24.33 11.90
CA VAL A 364 3.13 23.14 12.77
C VAL A 364 3.68 23.44 14.17
N VAL A 365 3.20 22.68 15.16
CA VAL A 365 3.61 22.84 16.57
C VAL A 365 4.80 21.94 16.89
N ILE A 366 5.89 22.53 17.38
CA ILE A 366 7.13 21.81 17.75
C ILE A 366 7.37 21.82 19.28
N ASP A 367 6.38 22.27 20.05
CA ASP A 367 6.42 22.32 21.49
C ASP A 367 5.98 20.97 22.10
N PRO A 368 6.82 20.29 22.90
CA PRO A 368 6.42 19.05 23.55
C PRO A 368 5.21 19.23 24.49
N ALA A 369 5.02 20.42 25.09
CA ALA A 369 3.91 20.67 26.00
C ALA A 369 2.55 20.65 25.29
N TYR A 370 2.49 21.11 24.02
CA TYR A 370 1.30 21.01 23.19
C TYR A 370 0.94 19.54 22.95
N TRP A 371 1.91 18.76 22.47
CA TRP A 371 1.70 17.35 22.16
C TRP A 371 1.29 16.53 23.39
N GLN A 372 1.86 16.83 24.56
CA GLN A 372 1.45 16.23 25.81
C GLN A 372 -0.01 16.53 26.15
N SER A 373 -0.43 17.79 26.02
CA SER A 373 -1.80 18.23 26.31
C SER A 373 -2.80 17.61 25.35
N VAL A 374 -2.55 17.70 24.05
CA VAL A 374 -3.46 17.19 23.01
C VAL A 374 -3.59 15.68 23.09
N MET A 375 -2.49 14.94 23.22
CA MET A 375 -2.57 13.49 23.29
C MET A 375 -3.26 12.99 24.57
N ALA A 376 -3.15 13.73 25.69
CA ALA A 376 -3.91 13.44 26.90
C ALA A 376 -5.42 13.66 26.70
N TYR A 377 -5.81 14.77 26.06
CA TYR A 377 -7.20 15.05 25.71
C TYR A 377 -7.80 13.97 24.80
N LEU A 378 -7.08 13.58 23.73
CA LEU A 378 -7.52 12.54 22.81
C LEU A 378 -7.69 11.18 23.49
N ARG A 379 -6.75 10.78 24.36
CA ARG A 379 -6.85 9.56 25.17
C ARG A 379 -8.10 9.58 26.05
N GLU A 380 -8.41 10.72 26.68
CA GLU A 380 -9.63 10.89 27.49
C GLU A 380 -10.91 10.85 26.64
N GLY A 381 -10.82 11.31 25.39
CA GLY A 381 -11.85 11.15 24.36
C GLY A 381 -11.98 9.74 23.77
N GLY A 382 -11.20 8.76 24.25
CA GLY A 382 -11.20 7.38 23.74
C GLY A 382 -10.64 7.21 22.33
N VAL A 383 -9.79 8.14 21.90
CA VAL A 383 -9.05 8.05 20.64
C VAL A 383 -7.90 7.06 20.79
N VAL A 384 -7.71 6.21 19.78
CA VAL A 384 -6.66 5.18 19.73
C VAL A 384 -5.71 5.35 18.54
N VAL A 385 -6.10 6.12 17.53
CA VAL A 385 -5.23 6.51 16.41
C VAL A 385 -5.35 8.00 16.15
N TYR A 386 -4.21 8.67 16.09
CA TYR A 386 -4.09 10.04 15.62
C TYR A 386 -3.58 10.05 14.18
N GLU A 387 -4.33 10.68 13.29
CA GLU A 387 -3.95 10.85 11.90
C GLU A 387 -3.44 12.27 11.66
N GLN A 388 -2.19 12.39 11.20
CA GLN A 388 -1.65 13.66 10.72
C GLN A 388 -1.79 13.73 9.20
N ASP A 389 -2.55 14.71 8.73
CA ASP A 389 -2.76 14.98 7.30
C ASP A 389 -2.02 16.25 6.85
N TRP A 390 -2.12 16.59 5.56
CA TRP A 390 -1.55 17.78 4.92
C TRP A 390 -0.02 17.84 4.90
N LEU A 391 0.66 16.71 5.13
CA LEU A 391 2.12 16.63 5.26
C LEU A 391 2.88 17.11 4.01
N CYS A 392 2.38 16.83 2.81
CA CYS A 392 2.97 17.32 1.56
C CYS A 392 2.64 18.78 1.23
N ASN A 393 1.74 19.43 1.95
CA ASN A 393 1.24 20.77 1.65
C ASN A 393 1.49 21.72 2.82
N ASN A 394 0.51 21.89 3.70
CA ASN A 394 0.48 22.95 4.70
C ASN A 394 1.09 22.54 6.04
N ALA A 395 1.06 21.25 6.40
CA ALA A 395 1.59 20.74 7.67
C ALA A 395 3.11 20.54 7.57
N LYS A 396 3.82 21.62 7.20
CA LYS A 396 5.27 21.61 7.00
C LYS A 396 5.98 22.46 8.05
N PRO A 397 7.03 21.90 8.69
CA PRO A 397 7.98 22.66 9.47
C PRO A 397 8.92 23.45 8.55
N ALA A 398 9.60 24.45 9.12
CA ALA A 398 10.63 25.19 8.43
C ALA A 398 11.81 24.29 8.04
N GLU A 399 12.41 24.56 6.88
CA GLU A 399 13.52 23.79 6.34
C GLU A 399 14.82 24.08 7.11
N ASN A 400 15.16 23.22 8.08
CA ASN A 400 16.39 23.27 8.87
C ASN A 400 16.75 21.88 9.44
N LEU A 401 17.76 21.81 10.32
CA LEU A 401 18.29 20.55 10.87
C LEU A 401 17.49 19.97 12.04
N THR A 402 16.50 20.69 12.59
CA THR A 402 15.92 20.36 13.90
C THR A 402 14.40 20.34 13.94
N ASP A 403 13.73 21.22 13.21
CA ASP A 403 12.31 21.48 13.44
C ASP A 403 11.42 20.34 12.95
N ALA A 404 11.77 19.72 11.83
CA ALA A 404 11.04 18.57 11.33
C ALA A 404 11.11 17.38 12.28
N ASP A 405 12.31 17.08 12.78
CA ASP A 405 12.47 16.07 13.83
C ASP A 405 11.70 16.45 15.10
N ALA A 406 11.69 17.72 15.52
CA ALA A 406 10.92 18.15 16.68
C ALA A 406 9.41 17.99 16.48
N PHE A 407 8.88 18.25 15.28
CA PHE A 407 7.46 18.03 14.95
C PHE A 407 7.11 16.54 15.04
N PHE A 408 7.78 15.71 14.25
CA PHE A 408 7.47 14.28 14.17
C PHE A 408 7.80 13.51 15.45
N ASP A 409 8.94 13.77 16.10
CA ASP A 409 9.33 13.07 17.31
C ASP A 409 8.41 13.40 18.49
N ASN A 410 8.02 14.66 18.68
CA ASN A 410 7.13 15.02 19.78
C ASN A 410 5.73 14.41 19.57
N MET A 411 5.20 14.47 18.34
CA MET A 411 3.94 13.83 17.99
C MET A 411 3.97 12.32 18.27
N ALA A 412 4.99 11.62 17.77
CA ALA A 412 5.11 10.17 17.91
C ALA A 412 5.33 9.72 19.35
N HIS A 413 6.24 10.38 20.09
CA HIS A 413 6.52 10.02 21.47
C HIS A 413 5.32 10.26 22.38
N GLN A 414 4.63 11.41 22.23
CA GLN A 414 3.45 11.69 23.07
C GLN A 414 2.26 10.80 22.70
N ALA A 415 2.06 10.46 21.42
CA ALA A 415 1.05 9.46 21.04
C ALA A 415 1.36 8.09 21.68
N ALA A 416 2.62 7.64 21.62
CA ALA A 416 3.04 6.36 22.19
C ALA A 416 2.88 6.31 23.73
N GLU A 417 3.26 7.38 24.44
CA GLU A 417 3.09 7.50 25.89
C GLU A 417 1.60 7.41 26.31
N ASN A 418 0.70 7.77 25.40
CA ASN A 418 -0.75 7.70 25.60
C ASN A 418 -1.39 6.43 25.02
N GLY A 419 -0.59 5.48 24.53
CA GLY A 419 -1.08 4.21 23.98
C GLY A 419 -1.80 4.35 22.65
N MET A 420 -1.48 5.39 21.86
CA MET A 420 -2.06 5.65 20.56
C MET A 420 -1.10 5.30 19.42
N ASP A 421 -1.67 4.72 18.37
CA ASP A 421 -0.99 4.58 17.09
C ASP A 421 -1.09 5.89 16.28
N LEU A 422 -0.22 6.03 15.30
CA LEU A 422 -0.21 7.11 14.33
C LEU A 422 -0.58 6.57 12.95
N GLN A 423 -1.26 7.42 12.20
CA GLN A 423 -1.46 7.32 10.75
C GLN A 423 -0.92 8.59 10.08
N TYR A 424 -0.21 8.45 8.96
CA TYR A 424 0.15 9.59 8.12
C TYR A 424 -0.72 9.63 6.87
N CYS A 425 -1.14 10.84 6.51
CA CYS A 425 -1.86 11.15 5.28
C CYS A 425 -1.12 12.23 4.50
N MET A 426 -1.25 12.18 3.16
CA MET A 426 -0.57 13.09 2.23
C MET A 426 0.94 13.17 2.45
N ALA A 427 1.58 12.09 2.91
CA ALA A 427 3.00 12.12 3.30
C ALA A 427 3.93 12.24 2.07
N LEU A 428 5.03 12.98 2.22
CA LEU A 428 6.12 13.03 1.24
C LEU A 428 7.02 11.79 1.38
N PRO A 429 7.82 11.43 0.37
CA PRO A 429 8.77 10.32 0.46
C PRO A 429 9.70 10.38 1.70
N ARG A 430 10.12 11.57 2.13
CA ARG A 430 10.92 11.72 3.37
C ARG A 430 10.15 11.36 4.63
N ASP A 431 8.84 11.52 4.66
CA ASP A 431 7.98 11.20 5.80
C ASP A 431 7.78 9.69 5.91
N TYR A 432 7.64 9.00 4.76
CA TYR A 432 7.71 7.54 4.70
C TYR A 432 9.02 7.05 5.31
N LEU A 433 10.15 7.63 4.92
CA LEU A 433 11.45 7.24 5.48
C LEU A 433 11.55 7.56 6.97
N GLN A 434 11.12 8.74 7.41
CA GLN A 434 11.11 9.15 8.82
C GLN A 434 10.31 8.18 9.70
N SER A 435 9.29 7.52 9.14
CA SER A 435 8.45 6.55 9.85
C SER A 435 9.22 5.44 10.57
N VAL A 436 10.43 5.13 10.09
CA VAL A 436 11.27 4.06 10.65
C VAL A 436 11.81 4.39 12.05
N ARG A 437 11.59 5.62 12.54
CA ARG A 437 11.91 6.03 13.91
C ARG A 437 10.80 5.71 14.90
N TYR A 438 9.57 5.43 14.42
CA TYR A 438 8.38 5.37 15.26
C TYR A 438 7.74 3.97 15.18
N GLN A 439 7.65 3.28 16.32
CA GLN A 439 7.01 1.96 16.40
C GLN A 439 5.49 2.05 16.29
N ASN A 440 4.91 3.14 16.81
CA ASN A 440 3.47 3.38 16.84
C ASN A 440 2.94 4.01 15.55
N LEU A 441 3.79 4.37 14.57
CA LEU A 441 3.32 4.71 13.23
C LEU A 441 3.10 3.41 12.43
N THR A 442 1.84 2.96 12.44
CA THR A 442 1.43 1.65 11.96
C THR A 442 0.81 1.69 10.57
N THR A 443 0.19 2.82 10.18
CA THR A 443 -0.48 2.99 8.88
C THR A 443 -0.05 4.27 8.17
N ILE A 444 -0.14 4.25 6.84
CA ILE A 444 0.08 5.41 5.98
C ILE A 444 -0.83 5.33 4.76
N ARG A 445 -1.43 6.45 4.36
CA ARG A 445 -2.26 6.52 3.15
C ARG A 445 -1.38 6.49 1.91
N VAL A 446 -1.69 5.60 0.96
CA VAL A 446 -0.88 5.37 -0.27
C VAL A 446 -1.68 5.63 -1.56
N SER A 447 -2.82 6.27 -1.46
CA SER A 447 -3.62 6.74 -2.59
C SER A 447 -4.29 8.07 -2.24
N ASP A 448 -4.68 8.79 -3.28
CA ASP A 448 -5.46 10.02 -3.19
C ASP A 448 -6.85 9.79 -2.58
N ASP A 449 -7.51 10.90 -2.24
CA ASP A 449 -8.81 10.89 -1.57
C ASP A 449 -9.87 10.10 -2.36
N ARG A 450 -10.72 9.36 -1.65
CA ARG A 450 -11.73 8.42 -2.15
C ARG A 450 -11.12 7.28 -2.96
N PHE A 451 -10.95 6.10 -2.38
CA PHE A 451 -10.35 4.98 -3.10
C PHE A 451 -11.26 4.42 -4.19
N ASP A 452 -10.78 4.43 -5.44
CA ASP A 452 -11.51 3.99 -6.63
C ASP A 452 -10.56 3.51 -7.76
N ARG A 453 -11.14 3.13 -8.89
CA ARG A 453 -10.43 2.45 -9.98
C ARG A 453 -9.23 3.23 -10.54
N PRO A 454 -9.30 4.55 -10.78
CA PRO A 454 -8.14 5.34 -11.21
C PRO A 454 -6.94 5.26 -10.27
N LYS A 455 -7.17 5.09 -8.96
CA LYS A 455 -6.14 5.10 -7.92
C LYS A 455 -5.50 3.74 -7.65
N TRP A 456 -6.00 2.67 -8.27
CA TRP A 456 -5.47 1.31 -8.05
C TRP A 456 -3.99 1.17 -8.44
N ASP A 457 -3.54 1.82 -9.50
CA ASP A 457 -2.15 1.75 -9.94
C ASP A 457 -1.21 2.39 -8.88
N GLU A 458 -1.51 3.62 -8.48
CA GLU A 458 -0.82 4.36 -7.41
C GLU A 458 -0.76 3.54 -6.11
N PHE A 459 -1.94 3.10 -5.64
CA PHE A 459 -2.09 2.29 -4.44
C PHE A 459 -1.20 1.04 -4.43
N LEU A 460 -1.13 0.32 -5.55
CA LEU A 460 -0.36 -0.92 -5.64
C LEU A 460 1.15 -0.67 -5.65
N TYR A 461 1.62 0.33 -6.41
CA TYR A 461 3.04 0.68 -6.42
C TYR A 461 3.50 1.20 -5.05
N ASP A 462 2.72 2.08 -4.42
CA ASP A 462 3.14 2.74 -3.19
C ASP A 462 2.91 1.87 -1.94
N SER A 463 2.05 0.84 -2.04
CA SER A 463 2.01 -0.26 -1.06
C SER A 463 3.35 -0.99 -0.91
N GLN A 464 4.15 -1.11 -1.98
CA GLN A 464 5.49 -1.70 -1.90
C GLN A 464 6.46 -0.82 -1.11
N PHE A 465 6.32 0.50 -1.24
CA PHE A 465 7.15 1.47 -0.54
C PHE A 465 6.82 1.51 0.96
N ALA A 466 5.53 1.63 1.31
CA ALA A 466 5.05 1.57 2.69
C ALA A 466 5.43 0.23 3.38
N GLY A 467 5.13 -0.89 2.73
CA GLY A 467 5.39 -2.22 3.28
C GLY A 467 6.88 -2.50 3.52
N ALA A 468 7.77 -2.00 2.67
CA ALA A 468 9.22 -2.13 2.87
C ALA A 468 9.68 -1.45 4.18
N LEU A 469 9.05 -0.32 4.52
CA LEU A 469 9.33 0.49 5.70
C LEU A 469 8.55 0.04 6.94
N GLY A 470 7.85 -1.10 6.86
CA GLY A 470 7.14 -1.71 8.00
C GLY A 470 5.92 -0.90 8.42
N ILE A 471 5.23 -0.32 7.44
CA ILE A 471 3.97 0.38 7.61
C ILE A 471 2.91 -0.33 6.77
N TRP A 472 1.70 -0.45 7.30
CA TRP A 472 0.59 -1.04 6.56
C TRP A 472 -0.10 0.01 5.67
N PRO A 473 -0.22 -0.23 4.36
CA PRO A 473 -0.80 0.74 3.43
C PRO A 473 -2.30 0.89 3.64
N TRP A 474 -2.76 2.13 3.74
CA TRP A 474 -4.16 2.50 3.80
C TRP A 474 -4.62 3.05 2.44
N ALA A 475 -5.75 2.54 1.95
CA ALA A 475 -6.29 2.90 0.63
C ALA A 475 -7.07 4.22 0.63
N ASP A 476 -7.52 4.68 1.80
CA ASP A 476 -8.66 5.60 1.96
C ASP A 476 -10.04 4.92 1.88
N VAL A 477 -11.06 5.65 2.30
CA VAL A 477 -12.47 5.33 2.30
C VAL A 477 -12.98 5.02 0.91
N PHE A 478 -13.85 4.02 0.87
CA PHE A 478 -14.64 3.63 -0.29
C PHE A 478 -16.01 3.16 0.21
N LEU A 479 -16.91 2.83 -0.71
CA LEU A 479 -18.25 2.37 -0.34
C LEU A 479 -18.28 0.84 -0.32
N SER A 480 -18.94 0.24 0.68
CA SER A 480 -18.98 -1.22 0.84
C SER A 480 -19.56 -1.99 -0.34
N GLY A 481 -20.37 -1.34 -1.19
CA GLY A 481 -20.86 -1.90 -2.45
C GLY A 481 -19.77 -2.12 -3.52
N GLU A 482 -18.60 -1.52 -3.36
CA GLU A 482 -17.50 -1.55 -4.33
C GLU A 482 -16.56 -2.73 -4.06
N ILE A 483 -16.97 -3.92 -4.51
CA ILE A 483 -16.33 -5.18 -4.14
C ILE A 483 -14.83 -5.27 -4.48
N ASP A 484 -14.39 -4.71 -5.62
CA ASP A 484 -12.97 -4.76 -6.00
C ASP A 484 -12.12 -3.79 -5.13
N ASN A 485 -12.68 -2.65 -4.72
CA ASN A 485 -12.02 -1.74 -3.76
C ASN A 485 -11.88 -2.43 -2.40
N LEU A 486 -12.94 -3.10 -1.95
CA LEU A 486 -12.92 -3.89 -0.72
C LEU A 486 -11.90 -5.04 -0.78
N LEU A 487 -11.82 -5.73 -1.92
CA LEU A 487 -10.83 -6.78 -2.16
C LEU A 487 -9.41 -6.22 -2.04
N LEU A 488 -9.09 -5.12 -2.74
CA LEU A 488 -7.76 -4.51 -2.72
C LEU A 488 -7.39 -4.01 -1.32
N ALA A 489 -8.32 -3.37 -0.60
CA ALA A 489 -8.11 -2.95 0.79
C ALA A 489 -7.79 -4.15 1.71
N ASN A 490 -8.46 -5.29 1.52
CA ASN A 490 -8.13 -6.49 2.29
C ASN A 490 -6.77 -7.10 1.89
N LEU A 491 -6.48 -7.17 0.59
CA LEU A 491 -5.23 -7.73 0.07
C LEU A 491 -4.00 -6.87 0.42
N SER A 492 -4.19 -5.60 0.79
CA SER A 492 -3.12 -4.74 1.29
C SER A 492 -2.65 -5.07 2.70
N ALA A 493 -3.41 -5.92 3.42
CA ALA A 493 -3.26 -6.18 4.85
C ALA A 493 -3.35 -4.92 5.74
N GLY A 494 -3.71 -3.77 5.18
CA GLY A 494 -3.94 -2.53 5.89
C GLY A 494 -5.34 -2.40 6.49
N PRO A 495 -5.74 -1.18 6.88
CA PRO A 495 -7.08 -0.96 7.40
C PRO A 495 -8.15 -1.31 6.36
N VAL A 496 -9.35 -1.66 6.83
CA VAL A 496 -10.54 -1.79 5.99
C VAL A 496 -11.63 -0.92 6.59
N GLY A 497 -11.86 0.21 5.94
CA GLY A 497 -12.79 1.25 6.38
C GLY A 497 -13.71 1.68 5.25
N VAL A 498 -15.00 1.84 5.54
CA VAL A 498 -16.00 2.27 4.54
C VAL A 498 -16.79 3.47 5.04
N GLY A 499 -17.39 4.21 4.11
CA GLY A 499 -18.07 5.49 4.38
C GLY A 499 -19.52 5.55 3.89
N ASP A 500 -20.24 4.44 3.88
CA ASP A 500 -21.62 4.36 3.35
C ASP A 500 -22.64 5.21 4.15
N ALA A 501 -23.63 5.79 3.45
CA ALA A 501 -24.78 6.41 4.09
C ALA A 501 -25.69 5.37 4.78
N LEU A 502 -26.56 5.86 5.66
CA LEU A 502 -27.64 5.06 6.22
C LEU A 502 -28.45 4.34 5.12
N GLY A 503 -28.62 3.03 5.27
CA GLY A 503 -29.37 2.17 4.35
C GLY A 503 -28.58 1.69 3.12
N LYS A 504 -27.29 2.05 2.98
CA LYS A 504 -26.48 1.67 1.82
C LYS A 504 -25.39 0.63 2.08
N VAL A 505 -25.09 0.29 3.33
CA VAL A 505 -24.03 -0.66 3.66
C VAL A 505 -24.33 -2.07 3.10
N ASP A 506 -23.35 -2.67 2.43
CA ASP A 506 -23.40 -4.04 1.93
C ASP A 506 -22.75 -5.00 2.93
N ALA A 507 -23.59 -5.56 3.80
CA ALA A 507 -23.17 -6.56 4.78
C ALA A 507 -22.60 -7.84 4.13
N GLY A 508 -23.05 -8.18 2.92
CA GLY A 508 -22.61 -9.37 2.18
C GLY A 508 -21.15 -9.26 1.77
N HIS A 509 -20.75 -8.10 1.25
CA HIS A 509 -19.37 -7.79 0.89
C HIS A 509 -18.48 -7.70 2.13
N LEU A 510 -18.87 -6.98 3.18
CA LEU A 510 -18.04 -6.84 4.39
C LEU A 510 -17.77 -8.19 5.09
N ARG A 511 -18.70 -9.15 4.99
CA ARG A 511 -18.46 -10.52 5.48
C ARG A 511 -17.40 -11.29 4.69
N GLN A 512 -16.99 -10.86 3.50
CA GLN A 512 -15.93 -11.51 2.71
C GLN A 512 -14.53 -11.15 3.20
N VAL A 513 -14.38 -10.07 3.96
CA VAL A 513 -13.10 -9.65 4.55
C VAL A 513 -12.97 -10.02 6.02
N ALA A 514 -14.09 -10.08 6.75
CA ALA A 514 -14.08 -10.28 8.20
C ALA A 514 -14.85 -11.54 8.64
N ARG A 515 -14.49 -12.05 9.83
CA ARG A 515 -15.28 -13.07 10.54
C ARG A 515 -16.52 -12.43 11.16
N ALA A 516 -17.42 -13.25 11.71
CA ALA A 516 -18.65 -12.75 12.32
C ALA A 516 -18.46 -11.86 13.56
N ASP A 517 -17.25 -11.78 14.13
CA ASP A 517 -16.86 -10.84 15.20
C ASP A 517 -16.17 -9.56 14.69
N GLY A 518 -16.16 -9.34 13.37
CA GLY A 518 -15.56 -8.14 12.75
C GLY A 518 -14.05 -8.22 12.59
N ILE A 519 -13.39 -9.28 13.04
CA ILE A 519 -11.94 -9.47 12.87
C ILE A 519 -11.64 -9.76 11.39
N ILE A 520 -10.78 -8.93 10.80
CA ILE A 520 -10.37 -9.02 9.40
C ILE A 520 -9.45 -10.24 9.20
N VAL A 521 -9.66 -10.96 8.10
CA VAL A 521 -8.82 -12.08 7.67
C VAL A 521 -7.92 -11.58 6.54
N LYS A 522 -6.62 -11.47 6.83
CA LYS A 522 -5.63 -10.73 6.03
C LYS A 522 -4.51 -11.62 5.50
N PRO A 523 -3.77 -11.17 4.46
CA PRO A 523 -2.54 -11.82 4.03
C PRO A 523 -1.36 -11.41 4.93
N ASP A 524 -0.20 -12.04 4.72
CA ASP A 524 1.01 -11.79 5.53
C ASP A 524 1.73 -10.50 5.13
N THR A 525 1.55 -10.07 3.88
CA THR A 525 2.20 -8.88 3.31
C THR A 525 1.20 -8.06 2.50
N PRO A 526 1.46 -6.78 2.24
CA PRO A 526 0.65 -6.03 1.29
C PRO A 526 0.72 -6.61 -0.13
N ILE A 527 -0.38 -6.48 -0.87
CA ILE A 527 -0.40 -6.73 -2.31
C ILE A 527 0.43 -5.70 -3.04
N VAL A 528 1.30 -6.17 -3.94
CA VAL A 528 2.22 -5.33 -4.71
C VAL A 528 2.35 -5.86 -6.15
N PRO A 529 2.67 -5.01 -7.13
CA PRO A 529 2.91 -5.43 -8.51
C PRO A 529 4.04 -6.46 -8.60
N THR A 530 3.93 -7.39 -9.54
CA THR A 530 5.02 -8.32 -9.85
C THR A 530 6.21 -7.60 -10.48
N ASP A 531 7.42 -8.17 -10.35
CA ASP A 531 8.62 -7.63 -10.99
C ASP A 531 8.44 -7.49 -12.52
N ALA A 532 7.73 -8.42 -13.16
CA ALA A 532 7.40 -8.32 -14.58
C ALA A 532 6.53 -7.09 -14.91
N THR A 533 5.62 -6.70 -14.00
CA THR A 533 4.81 -5.49 -14.15
C THR A 533 5.69 -4.24 -14.05
N TYR A 534 6.59 -4.16 -13.05
CA TYR A 534 7.57 -3.07 -12.93
C TYR A 534 8.45 -2.91 -14.17
N VAL A 535 9.01 -4.02 -14.68
CA VAL A 535 9.88 -3.99 -15.86
C VAL A 535 9.14 -3.55 -17.12
N ALA A 536 7.92 -4.03 -17.32
CA ALA A 536 7.14 -3.65 -18.50
C ALA A 536 6.58 -2.22 -18.41
N GLU A 537 6.23 -1.73 -17.22
CA GLU A 537 5.87 -0.33 -16.97
C GLU A 537 7.05 0.59 -17.29
N ALA A 538 8.22 0.32 -16.74
CA ALA A 538 9.42 1.10 -17.00
C ALA A 538 9.86 1.04 -18.48
N ALA A 539 9.54 -0.03 -19.19
CA ALA A 539 9.75 -0.10 -20.65
C ALA A 539 8.71 0.71 -21.46
N GLY A 540 7.79 1.44 -20.82
CA GLY A 540 6.76 2.27 -21.45
C GLY A 540 5.64 1.47 -22.13
N LYS A 541 5.41 0.21 -21.71
CA LYS A 541 4.47 -0.70 -22.38
C LYS A 541 3.04 -0.64 -21.85
N LEU A 542 2.82 -0.03 -20.67
CA LEU A 542 1.55 -0.05 -19.94
C LEU A 542 0.92 -1.47 -19.92
N PRO A 543 1.61 -2.47 -19.33
CA PRO A 543 1.15 -3.86 -19.30
C PRO A 543 -0.19 -3.98 -18.54
N PRO A 544 -0.91 -5.11 -18.56
CA PRO A 544 -1.93 -5.33 -17.52
C PRO A 544 -1.28 -5.21 -16.14
N MET A 545 -2.01 -4.67 -15.17
CA MET A 545 -1.57 -4.73 -13.80
C MET A 545 -1.68 -6.18 -13.34
N VAL A 546 -0.60 -6.73 -12.78
CA VAL A 546 -0.61 -8.02 -12.08
C VAL A 546 0.06 -7.80 -10.74
N ALA A 547 -0.74 -7.89 -9.67
CA ALA A 547 -0.27 -7.70 -8.31
C ALA A 547 -0.58 -8.92 -7.46
N ALA A 548 0.33 -9.21 -6.51
CA ALA A 548 0.25 -10.41 -5.71
C ALA A 548 0.59 -10.17 -4.24
N THR A 549 -0.03 -10.97 -3.39
CA THR A 549 0.34 -11.16 -1.98
C THR A 549 0.26 -12.65 -1.63
N HIS A 550 0.61 -13.02 -0.40
CA HIS A 550 0.63 -14.41 0.05
C HIS A 550 0.27 -14.59 1.52
N VAL A 551 -0.05 -15.85 1.85
CA VAL A 551 -0.04 -16.39 3.21
C VAL A 551 0.91 -17.58 3.24
N GLN A 552 1.76 -17.64 4.25
CA GLN A 552 2.75 -18.69 4.44
C GLN A 552 2.47 -19.50 5.69
N HIS A 553 2.06 -20.76 5.52
CA HIS A 553 1.95 -21.70 6.63
C HIS A 553 3.27 -22.44 6.89
N ALA A 554 3.36 -23.04 8.08
CA ALA A 554 4.46 -23.91 8.45
C ALA A 554 4.64 -25.09 7.46
N GLY A 555 5.87 -25.62 7.37
CA GLY A 555 6.16 -26.74 6.48
C GLY A 555 6.27 -26.39 4.99
N GLY A 556 6.26 -25.09 4.65
CA GLY A 556 6.52 -24.60 3.29
C GLY A 556 5.29 -24.52 2.38
N LEU A 557 4.07 -24.56 2.93
CA LEU A 557 2.84 -24.36 2.17
C LEU A 557 2.52 -22.86 2.05
N GLY A 558 2.96 -22.25 0.95
CA GLY A 558 2.68 -20.86 0.61
C GLY A 558 1.51 -20.73 -0.37
N TYR A 559 0.56 -19.85 -0.07
CA TYR A 559 -0.64 -19.58 -0.86
C TYR A 559 -0.55 -18.20 -1.48
N GLY A 560 -0.72 -18.11 -2.80
CA GLY A 560 -0.69 -16.84 -3.53
C GLY A 560 -2.09 -16.27 -3.74
N TYR A 561 -2.21 -14.95 -3.66
CA TYR A 561 -3.42 -14.21 -3.99
C TYR A 561 -3.07 -13.19 -5.06
N VAL A 562 -3.68 -13.28 -6.23
CA VAL A 562 -3.33 -12.45 -7.39
C VAL A 562 -4.54 -11.67 -7.86
N PHE A 563 -4.40 -10.35 -7.96
CA PHE A 563 -5.38 -9.49 -8.60
C PHE A 563 -4.77 -8.91 -9.88
N ALA A 564 -5.50 -9.00 -10.99
CA ALA A 564 -5.06 -8.42 -12.25
C ALA A 564 -6.20 -7.73 -13.00
N TYR A 565 -5.85 -6.65 -13.70
CA TYR A 565 -6.78 -5.89 -14.51
C TYR A 565 -6.09 -5.29 -15.74
N ALA A 566 -6.89 -5.06 -16.77
CA ALA A 566 -6.44 -4.38 -17.97
C ALA A 566 -6.39 -2.87 -17.76
N ARG A 567 -5.37 -2.25 -18.35
CA ARG A 567 -5.12 -0.81 -18.39
C ARG A 567 -5.19 -0.23 -19.80
N GLN A 568 -5.34 -1.09 -20.81
CA GLN A 568 -5.46 -0.69 -22.21
C GLN A 568 -6.81 -1.11 -22.79
N THR A 569 -7.40 -0.23 -23.58
CA THR A 569 -8.59 -0.49 -24.40
C THR A 569 -8.15 -0.82 -25.84
N PRO A 570 -8.87 -1.65 -26.61
CA PRO A 570 -8.53 -1.89 -28.00
C PRO A 570 -8.59 -0.61 -28.82
N THR A 571 -7.53 -0.33 -29.58
CA THR A 571 -7.49 0.82 -30.50
C THR A 571 -8.51 0.62 -31.63
N PRO A 572 -9.39 1.60 -31.90
CA PRO A 572 -10.34 1.50 -33.00
C PRO A 572 -9.63 1.54 -34.36
N GLN A 573 -10.20 0.88 -35.39
CA GLN A 573 -9.64 0.89 -36.74
C GLN A 573 -9.83 2.24 -37.47
N GLN A 574 -10.94 2.92 -37.17
CA GLN A 574 -11.23 4.26 -37.65
C GLN A 574 -11.59 5.14 -36.45
N LEU A 575 -11.09 6.36 -36.42
CA LEU A 575 -11.35 7.33 -35.36
C LEU A 575 -11.93 8.61 -35.97
N TYR A 576 -12.99 9.11 -35.36
CA TYR A 576 -13.71 10.32 -35.77
C TYR A 576 -13.78 11.26 -34.58
N GLN A 577 -13.10 12.41 -34.66
CA GLN A 577 -13.13 13.41 -33.59
C GLN A 577 -14.53 13.97 -33.37
N ALA A 578 -14.88 14.26 -32.12
CA ALA A 578 -16.17 14.80 -31.76
C ALA A 578 -16.29 16.28 -32.13
N GLU A 579 -15.21 17.04 -32.01
CA GLU A 579 -15.15 18.45 -32.38
C GLU A 579 -15.26 18.69 -33.90
N ASP A 580 -14.97 17.68 -34.72
CA ASP A 580 -15.15 17.69 -36.18
C ASP A 580 -16.55 17.21 -36.62
N ALA A 581 -17.37 16.75 -35.67
CA ALA A 581 -18.69 16.19 -35.94
C ALA A 581 -19.75 17.27 -36.17
N THR A 582 -20.95 16.87 -36.61
CA THR A 582 -22.10 17.78 -36.59
C THR A 582 -22.63 17.89 -35.16
N LEU A 583 -22.46 19.07 -34.56
CA LEU A 583 -22.94 19.39 -33.21
C LEU A 583 -24.26 20.18 -33.26
N SER A 584 -25.14 19.90 -32.32
CA SER A 584 -26.35 20.69 -32.08
C SER A 584 -26.58 20.79 -30.58
N GLY A 585 -26.57 22.01 -30.05
CA GLY A 585 -26.65 22.28 -28.61
C GLY A 585 -25.32 22.04 -27.88
N ALA A 586 -24.68 20.89 -28.14
CA ALA A 586 -23.30 20.65 -27.73
C ALA A 586 -22.32 21.65 -28.38
N VAL A 587 -21.25 22.00 -27.67
CA VAL A 587 -20.22 22.94 -28.10
C VAL A 587 -18.84 22.29 -28.04
N VAL A 588 -17.84 22.89 -28.71
CA VAL A 588 -16.46 22.42 -28.61
C VAL A 588 -15.79 23.05 -27.39
N GLY A 589 -15.28 22.21 -26.49
CA GLY A 589 -14.44 22.59 -25.35
C GLY A 589 -12.97 22.20 -25.56
N SER A 590 -12.05 22.78 -24.78
CA SER A 590 -10.61 22.51 -24.88
C SER A 590 -9.84 22.80 -23.58
N ASP A 591 -10.55 23.01 -22.48
CA ASP A 591 -10.05 23.46 -21.19
C ASP A 591 -9.74 22.30 -20.22
N GLU A 592 -10.24 21.10 -20.51
CA GLU A 592 -9.98 19.88 -19.74
C GLU A 592 -8.85 19.07 -20.38
N ASP A 593 -7.77 18.81 -19.65
CA ASP A 593 -6.63 18.08 -20.19
C ASP A 593 -6.97 16.63 -20.61
N GLY A 594 -6.19 16.07 -21.53
CA GLY A 594 -6.23 14.65 -21.88
C GLY A 594 -7.15 14.26 -23.04
N TYR A 595 -7.85 15.20 -23.69
CA TYR A 595 -8.49 14.95 -25.00
C TYR A 595 -7.46 14.73 -26.11
N THR A 596 -7.92 14.28 -27.27
CA THR A 596 -7.11 14.14 -28.48
C THR A 596 -7.57 15.14 -29.53
N GLY A 597 -6.72 15.46 -30.51
CA GLY A 597 -7.11 16.44 -31.53
C GLY A 597 -7.05 17.87 -31.00
N THR A 598 -8.12 18.64 -31.21
CA THR A 598 -8.16 20.08 -30.89
C THR A 598 -9.17 20.43 -29.79
N GLY A 599 -9.98 19.47 -29.37
CA GLY A 599 -10.95 19.67 -28.28
C GLY A 599 -11.80 18.42 -28.04
N TYR A 600 -13.01 18.64 -27.55
CA TYR A 600 -14.04 17.61 -27.35
C TYR A 600 -15.43 18.25 -27.49
N ALA A 601 -16.46 17.42 -27.64
CA ALA A 601 -17.85 17.87 -27.60
C ALA A 601 -18.39 17.88 -26.15
N ASP A 602 -18.79 19.06 -25.67
CA ASP A 602 -19.41 19.29 -24.37
C ASP A 602 -20.92 19.51 -24.53
N TYR A 603 -21.72 18.66 -23.90
CA TYR A 603 -23.18 18.74 -23.90
C TYR A 603 -23.64 19.81 -22.90
N GLN A 604 -24.42 20.79 -23.38
CA GLN A 604 -24.85 21.95 -22.59
C GLN A 604 -26.21 21.74 -21.92
N ASN A 605 -27.11 21.00 -22.57
CA ASN A 605 -28.47 20.80 -22.10
C ASN A 605 -28.75 19.36 -21.68
N ALA A 606 -29.63 19.22 -20.69
CA ALA A 606 -30.02 17.91 -20.15
C ALA A 606 -30.64 16.98 -21.19
N ALA A 607 -31.25 17.50 -22.25
CA ALA A 607 -31.83 16.70 -23.33
C ALA A 607 -31.77 17.45 -24.67
N GLY A 608 -31.75 16.68 -25.76
CA GLY A 608 -31.87 17.19 -27.14
C GLY A 608 -30.54 17.58 -27.80
N ASP A 609 -29.51 17.88 -27.02
CA ASP A 609 -28.15 18.05 -27.51
C ASP A 609 -27.66 16.76 -28.19
N TYR A 610 -26.95 16.89 -29.31
CA TYR A 610 -26.35 15.74 -29.97
C TYR A 610 -25.02 16.03 -30.66
N VAL A 611 -24.23 14.95 -30.74
CA VAL A 611 -23.05 14.81 -31.59
C VAL A 611 -23.38 13.79 -32.68
N GLN A 612 -23.16 14.13 -33.94
CA GLN A 612 -23.43 13.24 -35.07
C GLN A 612 -22.22 13.12 -36.02
N TRP A 613 -21.76 11.88 -36.19
CA TRP A 613 -20.69 11.52 -37.10
C TRP A 613 -21.23 10.92 -38.40
N THR A 614 -20.50 11.12 -39.50
CA THR A 614 -20.69 10.37 -40.75
C THR A 614 -19.56 9.36 -40.89
N VAL A 615 -19.87 8.09 -40.66
CA VAL A 615 -18.93 6.96 -40.62
C VAL A 615 -18.89 6.25 -41.97
N GLN A 616 -17.69 5.91 -42.45
CA GLN A 616 -17.48 5.16 -43.69
C GLN A 616 -17.20 3.67 -43.41
N ALA A 617 -18.19 2.82 -43.69
CA ALA A 617 -18.07 1.37 -43.54
C ALA A 617 -17.68 0.71 -44.87
N ALA A 618 -16.56 -0.03 -44.90
CA ALA A 618 -16.04 -0.67 -46.11
C ALA A 618 -16.97 -1.77 -46.66
N ALA A 619 -17.71 -2.43 -45.77
CA ALA A 619 -18.72 -3.44 -46.09
C ALA A 619 -19.92 -3.31 -45.15
N ALA A 620 -21.08 -3.77 -45.59
CA ALA A 620 -22.23 -3.90 -44.70
C ALA A 620 -21.97 -5.03 -43.69
N GLY A 621 -22.35 -4.84 -42.42
CA GLY A 621 -22.16 -5.86 -41.39
C GLY A 621 -22.17 -5.29 -39.98
N THR A 622 -21.76 -6.13 -39.03
CA THR A 622 -21.58 -5.76 -37.62
C THR A 622 -20.32 -4.91 -37.44
N TYR A 623 -20.42 -3.85 -36.65
CA TYR A 623 -19.30 -3.02 -36.22
C TYR A 623 -19.43 -2.73 -34.72
N THR A 624 -18.32 -2.59 -34.01
CA THR A 624 -18.27 -2.00 -32.68
C THR A 624 -18.02 -0.50 -32.80
N LEU A 625 -18.85 0.28 -32.11
CA LEU A 625 -18.66 1.69 -31.83
C LEU A 625 -18.04 1.85 -30.44
N GLN A 626 -17.01 2.67 -30.33
CA GLN A 626 -16.32 3.02 -29.09
C GLN A 626 -16.40 4.54 -28.91
N PHE A 627 -16.81 5.02 -27.75
CA PHE A 627 -16.92 6.44 -27.42
C PHE A 627 -15.93 6.73 -26.30
N ARG A 628 -14.91 7.56 -26.58
CA ARG A 628 -14.03 8.06 -25.51
C ARG A 628 -14.67 9.29 -24.90
N TYR A 629 -14.77 9.31 -23.58
CA TYR A 629 -15.50 10.34 -22.86
C TYR A 629 -14.92 10.62 -21.47
N ALA A 630 -15.27 11.78 -20.94
CA ALA A 630 -15.13 12.15 -19.54
C ALA A 630 -16.51 12.53 -18.97
N ASN A 631 -16.77 12.19 -17.72
CA ASN A 631 -17.98 12.54 -16.97
C ASN A 631 -17.58 12.80 -15.51
N ALA A 632 -17.34 14.06 -15.13
CA ALA A 632 -17.03 14.38 -13.73
C ALA A 632 -18.24 14.42 -12.79
N SER A 633 -19.45 14.09 -13.28
CA SER A 633 -20.58 13.95 -12.37
C SER A 633 -20.55 12.58 -11.71
N PHE A 634 -20.82 12.52 -10.41
CA PHE A 634 -20.89 11.30 -9.62
C PHE A 634 -22.08 10.38 -9.97
N THR A 635 -22.76 10.62 -11.10
CA THR A 635 -23.88 9.82 -11.61
C THR A 635 -23.70 9.53 -13.10
N ASP A 636 -24.36 8.46 -13.55
CA ASP A 636 -24.37 8.09 -14.97
C ASP A 636 -25.04 9.16 -15.84
N ARG A 637 -24.46 9.45 -17.00
CA ARG A 637 -24.96 10.40 -18.01
C ARG A 637 -25.29 9.68 -19.33
N PRO A 638 -26.35 8.86 -19.38
CA PRO A 638 -26.62 8.01 -20.54
C PRO A 638 -27.00 8.82 -21.79
N LEU A 639 -26.56 8.34 -22.96
CA LEU A 639 -26.90 8.90 -24.27
C LEU A 639 -27.72 7.91 -25.11
N ALA A 640 -28.66 8.43 -25.90
CA ALA A 640 -29.35 7.68 -26.94
C ALA A 640 -28.51 7.61 -28.22
N ILE A 641 -28.03 6.41 -28.55
CA ILE A 641 -27.23 6.13 -29.75
C ILE A 641 -28.14 5.63 -30.88
N SER A 642 -28.16 6.33 -32.02
CA SER A 642 -28.92 5.93 -33.22
C SER A 642 -28.03 5.83 -34.45
N VAL A 643 -28.37 4.91 -35.36
CA VAL A 643 -27.67 4.67 -36.63
C VAL A 643 -28.64 4.86 -37.78
N ASN A 644 -28.26 5.66 -38.79
CA ASN A 644 -29.05 5.93 -40.00
C ASN A 644 -30.51 6.38 -39.72
N GLY A 645 -30.73 7.12 -38.63
CA GLY A 645 -32.08 7.56 -38.21
C GLY A 645 -32.98 6.44 -37.70
N GLY A 646 -32.45 5.24 -37.47
CA GLY A 646 -33.17 4.11 -36.89
C GLY A 646 -33.43 4.27 -35.38
N ALA A 647 -34.00 3.23 -34.77
CA ALA A 647 -34.30 3.20 -33.34
C ALA A 647 -33.04 3.41 -32.50
N SER A 648 -33.13 4.28 -31.48
CA SER A 648 -32.03 4.55 -30.57
C SER A 648 -31.88 3.47 -29.51
N ARG A 649 -30.64 3.23 -29.08
CA ARG A 649 -30.30 2.41 -27.91
C ARG A 649 -29.66 3.31 -26.86
N ALA A 650 -30.09 3.19 -25.61
CA ALA A 650 -29.40 3.85 -24.50
C ALA A 650 -28.02 3.21 -24.29
N LEU A 651 -26.99 4.03 -24.14
CA LEU A 651 -25.66 3.65 -23.71
C LEU A 651 -25.32 4.43 -22.44
N SER A 652 -24.83 3.73 -21.42
CA SER A 652 -24.38 4.30 -20.16
C SER A 652 -23.00 4.95 -20.33
N PHE A 653 -22.81 6.10 -19.68
CA PHE A 653 -21.57 6.85 -19.55
C PHE A 653 -21.35 7.16 -18.06
N PRO A 654 -20.91 6.17 -17.26
CA PRO A 654 -20.69 6.32 -15.83
C PRO A 654 -19.75 7.49 -15.48
N SER A 655 -19.70 7.87 -14.20
CA SER A 655 -18.70 8.83 -13.73
C SER A 655 -17.28 8.39 -14.12
N THR A 656 -16.49 9.31 -14.63
CA THR A 656 -15.02 9.23 -14.69
C THR A 656 -14.36 10.08 -13.60
N GLU A 657 -15.20 10.65 -12.70
CA GLU A 657 -14.89 11.50 -11.54
C GLU A 657 -14.33 12.87 -11.89
N TRP A 658 -13.34 12.92 -12.77
CA TRP A 658 -12.71 14.15 -13.20
C TRP A 658 -12.89 14.36 -14.70
N TRP A 659 -13.01 15.61 -15.12
CA TRP A 659 -13.14 15.95 -16.54
C TRP A 659 -11.85 15.70 -17.33
N THR A 660 -10.73 15.62 -16.63
CA THR A 660 -9.41 15.22 -17.16
C THR A 660 -9.23 13.71 -17.27
N ASN A 661 -10.15 12.92 -16.70
CA ASN A 661 -10.12 11.45 -16.76
C ASN A 661 -10.99 10.94 -17.89
N TRP A 662 -10.36 10.32 -18.89
CA TRP A 662 -11.03 9.85 -20.09
C TRP A 662 -11.02 8.33 -20.19
N THR A 663 -12.19 7.73 -20.42
CA THR A 663 -12.34 6.28 -20.63
C THR A 663 -13.18 5.96 -21.86
N VAL A 664 -13.35 4.68 -22.18
CA VAL A 664 -14.08 4.23 -23.37
C VAL A 664 -15.25 3.33 -22.97
N VAL A 665 -16.42 3.65 -23.50
CA VAL A 665 -17.61 2.77 -23.52
C VAL A 665 -18.01 2.49 -24.96
N GLY A 666 -18.91 1.54 -25.21
CA GLY A 666 -19.30 1.25 -26.58
C GLY A 666 -20.39 0.20 -26.73
N LEU A 667 -20.79 -0.02 -27.98
CA LEU A 667 -21.80 -1.02 -28.36
C LEU A 667 -21.54 -1.55 -29.77
N THR A 668 -22.08 -2.74 -30.06
CA THR A 668 -22.15 -3.27 -31.42
C THR A 668 -23.39 -2.76 -32.16
N VAL A 669 -23.22 -2.37 -33.41
CA VAL A 669 -24.27 -1.91 -34.33
C VAL A 669 -24.14 -2.61 -35.69
N THR A 670 -25.15 -2.48 -36.53
CA THR A 670 -25.05 -2.87 -37.95
C THR A 670 -24.91 -1.61 -38.79
N LEU A 671 -23.87 -1.55 -39.63
CA LEU A 671 -23.65 -0.48 -40.59
C LEU A 671 -23.92 -0.98 -42.02
N ALA A 672 -24.48 -0.12 -42.87
CA ALA A 672 -24.56 -0.35 -44.31
C ALA A 672 -23.19 -0.09 -44.95
N LYS A 673 -22.93 -0.64 -46.14
CA LYS A 673 -21.73 -0.28 -46.90
C LYS A 673 -21.78 1.21 -47.29
N GLY A 674 -20.67 1.93 -47.10
CA GLY A 674 -20.55 3.35 -47.42
C GLY A 674 -20.84 4.25 -46.22
N ALA A 675 -21.43 5.42 -46.47
CA ALA A 675 -21.70 6.42 -45.45
C ALA A 675 -22.85 5.99 -44.52
N ASN A 676 -22.64 6.09 -43.21
CA ASN A 676 -23.65 5.88 -42.18
C ASN A 676 -23.64 7.06 -41.21
N THR A 677 -24.81 7.49 -40.74
CA THR A 677 -24.88 8.50 -39.67
C THR A 677 -24.94 7.80 -38.32
N VAL A 678 -24.05 8.14 -37.40
CA VAL A 678 -24.09 7.71 -35.99
C VAL A 678 -24.35 8.96 -35.15
N ARG A 679 -25.40 8.95 -34.32
CA ARG A 679 -25.77 10.11 -33.47
C ARG A 679 -25.88 9.68 -32.01
N ALA A 680 -25.23 10.43 -31.12
CA ALA A 680 -25.34 10.31 -29.66
C ALA A 680 -26.10 11.52 -29.10
N THR A 681 -27.29 11.29 -28.55
CA THR A 681 -28.23 12.36 -28.12
C THR A 681 -28.44 12.32 -26.61
N ALA A 682 -28.40 13.47 -25.93
CA ALA A 682 -28.73 13.57 -24.50
C ALA A 682 -30.24 13.33 -24.25
N THR A 683 -30.56 12.56 -23.21
CA THR A 683 -31.93 12.06 -22.96
C THR A 683 -32.57 12.47 -21.63
N GLY A 684 -31.95 13.36 -20.85
CA GLY A 684 -32.53 13.85 -19.59
C GLY A 684 -31.50 14.15 -18.50
N ALA A 685 -30.29 13.64 -18.64
CA ALA A 685 -29.09 14.13 -17.97
C ALA A 685 -28.19 14.65 -19.08
N SER A 686 -27.52 15.80 -18.88
CA SER A 686 -26.56 16.29 -19.88
C SER A 686 -25.58 15.17 -20.23
N GLY A 687 -25.02 15.15 -21.44
CA GLY A 687 -23.98 14.18 -21.79
C GLY A 687 -22.69 14.38 -20.99
N GLY A 688 -21.83 13.37 -20.99
CA GLY A 688 -20.40 13.57 -20.69
C GLY A 688 -19.69 14.26 -21.87
N ASN A 689 -18.48 14.75 -21.64
CA ASN A 689 -17.62 15.28 -22.69
C ASN A 689 -17.21 14.11 -23.59
N ILE A 690 -17.44 14.19 -24.90
CA ILE A 690 -17.04 13.15 -25.86
C ILE A 690 -15.82 13.64 -26.63
N ASP A 691 -14.73 12.89 -26.59
CA ASP A 691 -13.51 13.16 -27.34
C ASP A 691 -13.62 12.60 -28.77
N TRP A 692 -13.89 11.30 -28.92
CA TRP A 692 -14.03 10.69 -30.24
C TRP A 692 -15.00 9.51 -30.31
N LEU A 693 -15.39 9.19 -31.54
CA LEU A 693 -16.02 7.95 -31.95
C LEU A 693 -15.02 7.05 -32.70
N GLY A 694 -14.79 5.86 -32.15
CA GLY A 694 -14.01 4.78 -32.74
C GLY A 694 -14.93 3.76 -33.42
N VAL A 695 -14.53 3.26 -34.59
CA VAL A 695 -15.32 2.30 -35.37
C VAL A 695 -14.45 1.14 -35.84
N THR A 696 -14.85 -0.08 -35.49
CA THR A 696 -14.14 -1.31 -35.85
C THR A 696 -15.10 -2.36 -36.41
N PRO A 697 -14.83 -2.96 -37.59
CA PRO A 697 -15.60 -4.08 -38.11
C PRO A 697 -15.60 -5.29 -37.17
N GLY A 698 -16.76 -5.95 -37.05
CA GLY A 698 -16.96 -7.08 -36.17
C GLY A 698 -17.34 -6.69 -34.75
N THR A 699 -17.17 -7.64 -33.83
CA THR A 699 -17.42 -7.46 -32.39
C THR A 699 -16.08 -7.51 -31.67
N ILE A 700 -15.65 -6.35 -31.16
CA ILE A 700 -14.49 -6.23 -30.26
C ILE A 700 -14.93 -5.77 -28.87
N PRO A 701 -14.14 -6.04 -27.80
CA PRO A 701 -14.36 -5.46 -26.48
C PRO A 701 -14.35 -3.92 -26.52
N THR A 702 -15.23 -3.30 -25.74
CA THR A 702 -15.39 -1.84 -25.70
C THR A 702 -14.72 -1.19 -24.49
N GLY A 703 -14.37 -1.97 -23.46
CA GLY A 703 -13.62 -1.53 -22.30
C GLY A 703 -12.19 -2.09 -22.27
N PRO A 704 -11.43 -1.82 -21.19
CA PRO A 704 -10.09 -2.34 -21.03
C PRO A 704 -10.03 -3.87 -21.19
N VAL A 705 -9.06 -4.35 -21.97
CA VAL A 705 -8.80 -5.78 -22.17
C VAL A 705 -7.33 -6.03 -22.48
N GLN A 706 -6.69 -6.92 -21.71
CA GLN A 706 -5.30 -7.33 -21.92
C GLN A 706 -5.11 -8.79 -21.52
N THR A 707 -4.06 -9.44 -22.00
CA THR A 707 -3.66 -10.77 -21.51
C THR A 707 -2.70 -10.61 -20.33
N ALA A 708 -3.16 -10.97 -19.14
CA ALA A 708 -2.33 -11.04 -17.94
C ALA A 708 -1.70 -12.42 -17.78
N SER A 709 -0.49 -12.49 -17.23
CA SER A 709 0.16 -13.74 -16.90
C SER A 709 1.10 -13.61 -15.70
N PHE A 710 1.20 -14.68 -14.91
CA PHE A 710 2.16 -14.84 -13.83
C PHE A 710 2.59 -16.31 -13.70
N THR A 711 3.80 -16.53 -13.21
CA THR A 711 4.39 -17.83 -12.94
C THR A 711 4.19 -18.22 -11.48
N LEU A 712 4.22 -19.52 -11.18
CA LEU A 712 4.21 -19.97 -9.78
C LEU A 712 5.47 -19.52 -9.01
N ALA A 713 6.60 -19.39 -9.70
CA ALA A 713 7.86 -18.95 -9.09
C ALA A 713 7.81 -17.49 -8.61
N GLU A 714 7.13 -16.60 -9.35
CA GLU A 714 6.89 -15.21 -8.92
C GLU A 714 6.07 -15.13 -7.62
N LEU A 715 5.24 -16.14 -7.35
CA LEU A 715 4.46 -16.26 -6.12
C LEU A 715 5.21 -17.02 -4.99
N GLY A 716 6.46 -17.43 -5.22
CA GLY A 716 7.22 -18.26 -4.28
C GLY A 716 6.77 -19.72 -4.20
N ILE A 717 5.93 -20.19 -5.14
CA ILE A 717 5.40 -21.56 -5.17
C ILE A 717 6.26 -22.43 -6.09
N SER A 718 6.91 -23.45 -5.52
CA SER A 718 7.81 -24.35 -6.25
C SER A 718 7.17 -25.66 -6.71
N THR A 719 5.97 -25.99 -6.22
CA THR A 719 5.23 -27.21 -6.56
C THR A 719 4.18 -26.94 -7.63
N ALA A 720 3.46 -27.98 -8.08
CA ALA A 720 2.23 -27.76 -8.84
C ALA A 720 1.20 -27.04 -7.95
N ALA A 721 0.32 -26.25 -8.56
CA ALA A 721 -0.70 -25.48 -7.86
C ALA A 721 -2.02 -25.48 -8.61
N TYR A 722 -3.12 -25.27 -7.91
CA TYR A 722 -4.41 -24.99 -8.52
C TYR A 722 -4.68 -23.48 -8.46
N ALA A 723 -4.81 -22.85 -9.62
CA ALA A 723 -5.17 -21.44 -9.74
C ALA A 723 -6.69 -21.33 -9.87
N TYR A 724 -7.36 -20.96 -8.78
CA TYR A 724 -8.80 -20.80 -8.69
C TYR A 724 -9.20 -19.37 -8.97
N ASP A 725 -9.96 -19.13 -10.04
CA ASP A 725 -10.59 -17.85 -10.33
C ASP A 725 -11.81 -17.68 -9.41
N TYR A 726 -11.69 -16.74 -8.48
CA TYR A 726 -12.64 -16.55 -7.39
C TYR A 726 -14.04 -16.18 -7.92
N TYR A 727 -14.09 -15.31 -8.93
CA TYR A 727 -15.34 -14.83 -9.50
C TYR A 727 -15.97 -15.86 -10.45
N ALA A 728 -15.16 -16.63 -11.19
CA ALA A 728 -15.66 -17.69 -12.07
C ALA A 728 -16.04 -18.98 -11.32
N GLY A 729 -15.62 -19.16 -10.08
CA GLY A 729 -15.90 -20.36 -9.28
C GLY A 729 -15.23 -21.64 -9.80
N THR A 730 -14.21 -21.50 -10.65
CA THR A 730 -13.50 -22.61 -11.32
C THR A 730 -12.01 -22.28 -11.44
N GLY A 731 -11.20 -23.18 -11.98
CA GLY A 731 -9.76 -22.96 -12.05
C GLY A 731 -9.03 -23.98 -12.90
N ALA A 732 -7.70 -23.93 -12.84
CA ALA A 732 -6.83 -24.82 -13.58
C ALA A 732 -5.66 -25.33 -12.73
N LEU A 733 -5.28 -26.59 -12.96
CA LEU A 733 -4.06 -27.16 -12.42
C LEU A 733 -2.86 -26.67 -13.24
N ILE A 734 -1.91 -26.04 -12.55
CA ILE A 734 -0.67 -25.51 -13.09
C ILE A 734 0.48 -26.40 -12.64
N SER A 735 1.28 -26.91 -13.57
CA SER A 735 2.46 -27.71 -13.26
C SER A 735 3.50 -26.89 -12.50
N ALA A 736 4.38 -27.54 -11.74
CA ALA A 736 5.52 -26.88 -11.11
C ALA A 736 6.34 -26.08 -12.15
N GLY A 737 6.67 -24.82 -11.82
CA GLY A 737 7.33 -23.88 -12.75
C GLY A 737 6.46 -23.39 -13.91
N GLY A 738 5.17 -23.76 -13.95
CA GLY A 738 4.20 -23.31 -14.94
C GLY A 738 3.73 -21.88 -14.69
N LYS A 739 2.84 -21.42 -15.57
CA LYS A 739 2.26 -20.07 -15.52
C LYS A 739 0.75 -20.09 -15.75
N VAL A 740 0.07 -19.12 -15.16
CA VAL A 740 -1.31 -18.75 -15.48
C VAL A 740 -1.26 -17.69 -16.59
N SER A 741 -2.18 -17.78 -17.54
CA SER A 741 -2.36 -16.78 -18.60
C SER A 741 -3.86 -16.64 -18.86
N SER A 742 -4.40 -15.43 -18.69
CA SER A 742 -5.83 -15.16 -18.89
C SER A 742 -6.05 -13.80 -19.53
N THR A 743 -7.17 -13.66 -20.23
CA THR A 743 -7.64 -12.34 -20.67
C THR A 743 -8.37 -11.67 -19.52
N VAL A 744 -7.91 -10.48 -19.12
CA VAL A 744 -8.47 -9.70 -18.02
C VAL A 744 -9.13 -8.43 -18.55
N THR A 745 -10.11 -7.92 -17.80
CA THR A 745 -10.84 -6.69 -18.12
C THR A 745 -10.76 -5.71 -16.94
N SER A 746 -11.85 -5.45 -16.22
CA SER A 746 -11.88 -4.52 -15.09
C SER A 746 -11.26 -5.07 -13.81
N GLY A 747 -11.23 -6.39 -13.63
CA GLY A 747 -10.64 -7.06 -12.47
C GLY A 747 -10.77 -8.58 -12.58
N THR A 748 -9.76 -9.32 -12.14
CA THR A 748 -9.79 -10.78 -12.03
C THR A 748 -8.95 -11.18 -10.83
N TYR A 749 -9.49 -12.07 -10.00
CA TYR A 749 -8.90 -12.46 -8.73
C TYR A 749 -8.67 -13.98 -8.67
N TRP A 750 -7.43 -14.39 -8.40
CA TRP A 750 -7.07 -15.79 -8.21
C TRP A 750 -6.59 -16.09 -6.80
N VAL A 751 -7.07 -17.20 -6.26
CA VAL A 751 -6.44 -17.91 -5.14
C VAL A 751 -5.59 -19.04 -5.73
N VAL A 752 -4.29 -19.01 -5.49
CA VAL A 752 -3.32 -19.97 -6.01
C VAL A 752 -2.86 -20.89 -4.88
N ALA A 753 -3.46 -22.07 -4.82
CA ALA A 753 -3.22 -23.06 -3.78
C ALA A 753 -2.20 -24.12 -4.24
N PRO A 754 -1.08 -24.34 -3.53
CA PRO A 754 -0.16 -25.42 -3.84
C PRO A 754 -0.84 -26.78 -3.68
N VAL A 755 -0.49 -27.72 -4.56
CA VAL A 755 -0.84 -29.13 -4.41
C VAL A 755 0.16 -29.75 -3.45
N GLY A 756 -0.31 -30.09 -2.25
CA GLY A 756 0.50 -30.71 -1.22
C GLY A 756 0.70 -32.21 -1.44
N ARG A 757 1.26 -32.90 -0.42
CA ARG A 757 1.59 -34.33 -0.48
C ARG A 757 0.36 -35.23 -0.63
N SER A 758 -0.79 -34.79 -0.14
CA SER A 758 -2.08 -35.46 -0.29
C SER A 758 -2.60 -35.48 -1.72
N GLY A 759 -2.08 -34.61 -2.60
CA GLY A 759 -2.66 -34.35 -3.93
C GLY A 759 -3.87 -33.42 -3.90
N ILE A 760 -4.20 -32.85 -2.74
CA ILE A 760 -5.27 -31.86 -2.56
C ILE A 760 -4.65 -30.46 -2.65
N ALA A 761 -5.26 -29.58 -3.44
CA ALA A 761 -5.04 -28.13 -3.36
C ALA A 761 -6.16 -27.53 -2.50
N PHE A 762 -5.85 -27.28 -1.22
CA PHE A 762 -6.83 -26.78 -0.25
C PHE A 762 -7.01 -25.27 -0.41
N LEU A 763 -8.20 -24.80 -0.82
CA LEU A 763 -8.44 -23.38 -1.13
C LEU A 763 -8.84 -22.54 0.11
N GLY A 764 -9.26 -23.17 1.21
CA GLY A 764 -9.55 -22.50 2.48
C GLY A 764 -11.04 -22.25 2.73
N ASP A 765 -11.37 -21.20 3.49
CA ASP A 765 -12.75 -20.74 3.71
C ASP A 765 -13.29 -20.03 2.46
N ALA A 766 -14.29 -20.63 1.82
CA ALA A 766 -14.90 -20.11 0.58
C ALA A 766 -15.59 -18.75 0.77
N GLY A 767 -15.93 -18.39 2.01
CA GLY A 767 -16.57 -17.12 2.35
C GLY A 767 -15.60 -16.00 2.66
N LYS A 768 -14.31 -16.13 2.31
CA LYS A 768 -13.29 -15.10 2.55
C LYS A 768 -12.48 -14.85 1.29
N PHE A 769 -12.08 -13.60 1.07
CA PHE A 769 -11.10 -13.29 0.03
C PHE A 769 -9.75 -13.93 0.36
N VAL A 770 -9.24 -13.68 1.57
CA VAL A 770 -7.97 -14.24 2.03
C VAL A 770 -8.22 -15.51 2.84
N ALA A 771 -8.65 -16.55 2.14
CA ALA A 771 -9.20 -17.78 2.72
C ALA A 771 -8.28 -18.51 3.73
N HIS A 772 -6.97 -18.28 3.66
CA HIS A 772 -5.95 -18.88 4.54
C HIS A 772 -5.41 -17.95 5.63
N GLY A 773 -5.85 -16.68 5.71
CA GLY A 773 -5.30 -15.75 6.70
C GLY A 773 -5.40 -16.32 8.12
N ASP A 774 -4.38 -16.06 8.94
CA ASP A 774 -4.18 -16.71 10.25
C ASP A 774 -5.35 -16.56 11.24
N LYS A 775 -6.17 -15.51 11.06
CA LYS A 775 -7.38 -15.31 11.87
C LYS A 775 -8.51 -16.29 11.54
N ARG A 776 -8.45 -16.97 10.39
CA ARG A 776 -9.37 -18.02 9.99
C ARG A 776 -8.72 -19.41 9.96
N ILE A 777 -7.52 -19.54 9.39
CA ILE A 777 -6.79 -20.81 9.30
C ILE A 777 -5.46 -20.68 10.05
N PRO A 778 -5.46 -20.70 11.40
CA PRO A 778 -4.24 -20.53 12.19
C PRO A 778 -3.22 -21.64 11.99
N HIS A 779 -3.65 -22.84 11.61
CA HIS A 779 -2.76 -23.99 11.39
C HIS A 779 -3.18 -24.80 10.17
N LEU A 780 -2.17 -25.15 9.38
CA LEU A 780 -2.30 -26.00 8.21
C LEU A 780 -1.05 -26.86 8.04
N SER A 781 -1.24 -28.14 7.70
CA SER A 781 -0.17 -29.03 7.25
C SER A 781 -0.69 -30.06 6.24
N ASP A 782 0.23 -30.65 5.47
CA ASP A 782 -0.06 -31.77 4.58
C ASP A 782 1.03 -32.84 4.67
N ASP A 783 0.68 -33.99 5.24
CA ASP A 783 1.56 -35.15 5.39
C ASP A 783 1.15 -36.36 4.52
N GLY A 784 0.29 -36.13 3.53
CA GLY A 784 -0.47 -37.16 2.81
C GLY A 784 -1.97 -37.07 3.08
N SER A 785 -2.37 -36.35 4.13
CA SER A 785 -3.70 -35.76 4.32
C SER A 785 -3.55 -34.30 4.70
N VAL A 786 -4.52 -33.46 4.33
CA VAL A 786 -4.54 -32.06 4.77
C VAL A 786 -5.10 -31.99 6.19
N HIS A 787 -4.35 -31.39 7.11
CA HIS A 787 -4.79 -31.12 8.47
C HIS A 787 -4.92 -29.62 8.66
N THR A 788 -6.11 -29.15 9.03
CA THR A 788 -6.38 -27.72 9.22
C THR A 788 -7.11 -27.45 10.52
N THR A 789 -6.70 -26.39 11.22
CA THR A 789 -7.49 -25.80 12.29
C THR A 789 -8.23 -24.60 11.71
N VAL A 790 -9.55 -24.58 11.88
CA VAL A 790 -10.42 -23.47 11.50
C VAL A 790 -10.83 -22.73 12.76
N ALA A 791 -10.51 -21.44 12.83
CA ALA A 791 -10.92 -20.56 13.91
C ALA A 791 -12.27 -19.93 13.60
N PHE A 792 -13.11 -19.76 14.61
CA PHE A 792 -14.45 -19.18 14.52
C PHE A 792 -14.59 -18.01 15.49
N ALA A 793 -15.48 -17.07 15.16
CA ALA A 793 -16.01 -16.13 16.14
C ALA A 793 -16.92 -16.88 17.14
N ALA A 794 -17.09 -16.32 18.34
CA ALA A 794 -17.98 -16.90 19.33
C ALA A 794 -19.42 -16.96 18.81
N GLY A 795 -20.02 -18.16 18.79
CA GLY A 795 -21.37 -18.37 18.24
C GLY A 795 -21.49 -18.28 16.72
N GLU A 796 -20.37 -18.20 15.99
CA GLU A 796 -20.38 -18.21 14.53
C GLU A 796 -21.00 -19.50 13.99
N GLY A 797 -21.84 -19.36 12.97
CA GLY A 797 -22.44 -20.49 12.27
C GLY A 797 -21.41 -21.32 11.50
N PRO A 798 -21.85 -22.41 10.86
CA PRO A 798 -20.97 -23.24 10.04
C PRO A 798 -20.35 -22.45 8.88
N VAL A 799 -19.07 -22.70 8.60
CA VAL A 799 -18.35 -22.15 7.43
C VAL A 799 -18.19 -23.22 6.36
N THR A 800 -17.93 -22.82 5.12
CA THR A 800 -17.71 -23.77 4.01
C THR A 800 -16.25 -23.76 3.61
N LEU A 801 -15.57 -24.88 3.84
CA LEU A 801 -14.24 -25.10 3.28
C LEU A 801 -14.35 -25.64 1.86
N HIS A 802 -13.41 -25.26 0.99
CA HIS A 802 -13.33 -25.78 -0.36
C HIS A 802 -11.90 -26.07 -0.82
N GLY A 803 -11.78 -26.79 -1.92
CA GLY A 803 -10.51 -27.12 -2.53
C GLY A 803 -10.67 -27.89 -3.84
N HIS A 804 -9.54 -28.24 -4.45
CA HIS A 804 -9.47 -29.07 -5.64
C HIS A 804 -8.77 -30.40 -5.34
N ALA A 805 -9.34 -31.50 -5.84
CA ALA A 805 -8.77 -32.84 -5.76
C ALA A 805 -9.13 -33.69 -6.99
N SER A 806 -8.23 -34.57 -7.40
CA SER A 806 -8.44 -35.45 -8.55
C SER A 806 -9.52 -36.53 -8.33
N ARG A 807 -9.93 -36.74 -7.08
CA ARG A 807 -11.02 -37.62 -6.68
C ARG A 807 -11.72 -37.04 -5.46
N LYS A 808 -12.95 -37.49 -5.17
CA LYS A 808 -13.73 -37.03 -4.02
C LYS A 808 -12.98 -37.33 -2.71
N PRO A 809 -12.54 -36.31 -1.94
CA PRO A 809 -11.88 -36.55 -0.67
C PRO A 809 -12.89 -36.97 0.41
N THR A 810 -12.36 -37.51 1.51
CA THR A 810 -13.11 -37.73 2.76
C THR A 810 -12.73 -36.66 3.78
N ALA A 811 -13.68 -36.27 4.62
CA ALA A 811 -13.46 -35.28 5.67
C ALA A 811 -13.82 -35.87 7.03
N THR A 812 -12.97 -35.64 8.03
CA THR A 812 -13.23 -35.97 9.43
C THR A 812 -12.84 -34.80 10.32
N ALA A 813 -13.41 -34.73 11.52
CA ALA A 813 -13.08 -33.71 12.51
C ALA A 813 -12.72 -34.37 13.84
N THR A 814 -11.63 -33.94 14.48
CA THR A 814 -11.28 -34.34 15.84
C THR A 814 -11.84 -33.36 16.87
N THR A 815 -12.07 -32.10 16.46
CA THR A 815 -12.81 -31.08 17.21
C THR A 815 -13.81 -30.41 16.27
N GLY A 816 -15.02 -30.14 16.76
CA GLY A 816 -16.12 -29.62 15.93
C GLY A 816 -16.80 -30.73 15.13
N SER A 817 -17.44 -30.37 14.03
CA SER A 817 -18.08 -31.34 13.12
C SER A 817 -17.91 -30.95 11.66
N VAL A 818 -17.92 -31.95 10.79
CA VAL A 818 -17.89 -31.79 9.33
C VAL A 818 -19.20 -32.31 8.73
N GLY A 819 -19.71 -31.57 7.75
CA GLY A 819 -20.84 -31.98 6.94
C GLY A 819 -20.47 -32.99 5.85
N THR A 820 -21.40 -33.24 4.94
CA THR A 820 -21.15 -34.11 3.78
C THR A 820 -20.24 -33.39 2.78
N VAL A 821 -19.20 -34.09 2.30
CA VAL A 821 -18.36 -33.60 1.20
C VAL A 821 -19.17 -33.61 -0.11
N THR A 822 -19.33 -32.43 -0.71
CA THR A 822 -19.80 -32.30 -2.10
C THR A 822 -18.59 -32.36 -3.04
N TYR A 823 -18.76 -32.91 -4.25
CA TYR A 823 -17.66 -33.02 -5.21
C TYR A 823 -18.19 -32.97 -6.65
N THR A 824 -17.57 -32.10 -7.46
CA THR A 824 -17.90 -31.94 -8.87
C THR A 824 -16.81 -32.55 -9.72
N ALA A 825 -17.05 -33.75 -10.26
CA ALA A 825 -16.02 -34.53 -10.97
C ALA A 825 -15.46 -33.84 -12.23
N SER A 826 -16.24 -32.96 -12.89
CA SER A 826 -15.79 -32.22 -14.08
C SER A 826 -14.78 -31.11 -13.77
N THR A 827 -14.84 -30.54 -12.57
CA THR A 827 -13.95 -29.44 -12.14
C THR A 827 -12.95 -29.87 -11.07
N GLY A 828 -13.14 -31.05 -10.46
CA GLY A 828 -12.34 -31.50 -9.32
C GLY A 828 -12.58 -30.73 -8.02
N ILE A 829 -13.55 -29.81 -7.99
CA ILE A 829 -13.85 -28.98 -6.82
C ILE A 829 -14.66 -29.77 -5.80
N PHE A 830 -14.26 -29.71 -4.53
CA PHE A 830 -15.04 -30.18 -3.40
C PHE A 830 -15.39 -29.03 -2.44
N THR A 831 -16.48 -29.21 -1.70
CA THR A 831 -16.79 -28.38 -0.53
C THR A 831 -17.18 -29.24 0.66
N VAL A 832 -16.93 -28.73 1.87
CA VAL A 832 -17.36 -29.34 3.12
C VAL A 832 -17.72 -28.25 4.12
N THR A 833 -18.91 -28.36 4.70
CA THR A 833 -19.31 -27.47 5.79
C THR A 833 -18.61 -27.89 7.08
N VAL A 834 -18.14 -26.93 7.86
CA VAL A 834 -17.45 -27.14 9.13
C VAL A 834 -18.08 -26.29 10.21
N THR A 835 -18.36 -26.90 11.36
CA THR A 835 -18.93 -26.23 12.53
C THR A 835 -17.94 -26.28 13.68
N ALA A 836 -17.78 -25.16 14.38
CA ALA A 836 -16.95 -25.06 15.58
C ALA A 836 -17.32 -26.11 16.65
N GLY A 837 -16.29 -26.58 17.35
CA GLY A 837 -16.39 -27.33 18.60
C GLY A 837 -15.93 -26.50 19.79
N ALA A 838 -15.32 -27.16 20.77
CA ALA A 838 -14.77 -26.50 21.95
C ALA A 838 -13.72 -25.43 21.56
N GLY A 839 -13.76 -24.28 22.24
CA GLY A 839 -12.81 -23.20 22.02
C GLY A 839 -13.03 -22.38 20.74
N ASN A 840 -14.22 -22.45 20.13
CA ASN A 840 -14.54 -21.78 18.86
C ASN A 840 -13.58 -22.19 17.72
N GLN A 841 -13.21 -23.47 17.68
CA GLN A 841 -12.34 -24.02 16.66
C GLN A 841 -12.87 -25.36 16.15
N ALA A 842 -12.49 -25.72 14.93
CA ALA A 842 -12.63 -27.07 14.40
C ALA A 842 -11.29 -27.57 13.88
N VAL A 843 -10.97 -28.84 14.12
CA VAL A 843 -9.74 -29.47 13.62
C VAL A 843 -10.16 -30.54 12.63
N VAL A 844 -9.90 -30.27 11.35
CA VAL A 844 -10.40 -31.04 10.21
C VAL A 844 -9.25 -31.74 9.51
N THR A 845 -9.49 -32.99 9.12
CA THR A 845 -8.58 -33.77 8.27
C THR A 845 -9.30 -34.11 6.96
N LEU A 846 -8.66 -33.75 5.84
CA LEU A 846 -9.10 -34.11 4.49
C LEU A 846 -8.15 -35.15 3.92
N ALA A 847 -8.66 -36.36 3.66
CA ALA A 847 -7.89 -37.46 3.09
C ALA A 847 -8.31 -37.72 1.64
N PRO A 848 -7.36 -37.98 0.73
CA PRO A 848 -7.60 -38.09 -0.70
C PRO A 848 -8.47 -39.28 -1.10
#